data_AF-A0ABD3UC00-F1
#
_entry.id   AF-A0ABD3UC00-F1
#
_cell.length_a   1.000
_cell.length_b   1.000
_cell.length_c   1.000
_cell.angle_alpha   90.00
_cell.angle_beta   90.00
_cell.angle_gamma   90.00
#
_symmetry.space_group_name_H-M   'P 1'
#
loop_
_entity.id
_entity.type
_entity.pdbx_description
1 polymer ?
#
loop_
_entity_poly.entity_id
_entity_poly.type
_entity_poly.pdbx_seq_one_letter_code
_entity_poly.pdbx_strand_id
1 'polypeptide(L)'
;METTGLEPFIQRLIIMMSEAPTIFAQQYEMDSCLKTVLLVVFILGVSFFPHAGTTSEACSLNCRCSSENVNYDVVCPTFIPQILPSNTHLVEVTNIINKYSINRHDFNSASWTSVKVLRLSSNTHIEEVEENAFGNLTGLERLHIHFTYLTILSPFAFSGLQNLSLLNMSENGGIRFTQLSKALSVPNSLQNLQELILVGLNRDNPGESIDYAFFKALADKPLRYLDLTRAFFTVIEVDSFSNALADTIQVINMSHAFSIWSVITPRYENLFPNLEIFDISYASIPWMKTSVGVNLGLSYFDCHFPFVRANQLKLNAILDSIEFEVRLNGETRAAAGCEREIRKRLEFSNNNLVWLNRSFSPNFLTYQEVDISNNGLMYLGLNITGHLSELVWVNLSANRLSYMEQYPEFERLFQINVLLEWLDMSANGLSNIPRNLFQKNTRLKTLILANNKLQGIVFEITHLQHLELLDVSKNTIAFFDNFAQSSFESLSSSNFGGNGTVFSVQFTDNDLLCSCETVSFVRWFVTTDVMIKNRDVYTCSLNKEVVLIDTKALQRTEYQCEQTKIIITAVCTSLVCLGILALTIGFVRHVCRRRRKIERIRRLINKYRIANPPNKYLLFLSFCSKDDDFVSQYVIGELRHRLQERLPNGEHLVCIGDQDFELGRFIIEEIIKCIEASSVMMFIISNAFCESNYCEYETIVAQFDRKPTVLMFREDVEPKKLPKVLHKHFNQFVRARWMHDENVYTLKPDWDKVCDSILELAGKSLKGKSSHEVELK
;
A
#
# COMPACT_ATOMS: atom_id res chain seq x y z
N MET A 1 -26.17 65.75 22.42
CA MET A 1 -24.75 65.36 22.28
C MET A 1 -24.77 63.97 21.67
N GLU A 2 -24.91 63.95 20.34
CA GLU A 2 -23.83 63.64 19.38
C GLU A 2 -23.60 62.12 19.32
N THR A 3 -24.40 61.43 18.50
CA THR A 3 -24.08 60.98 17.11
C THR A 3 -22.96 59.94 17.05
N THR A 4 -23.31 58.65 16.95
CA THR A 4 -23.24 57.85 15.71
C THR A 4 -23.38 56.35 16.00
N GLY A 5 -24.28 55.69 15.25
CA GLY A 5 -24.17 54.30 14.80
C GLY A 5 -24.34 53.17 15.80
N LEU A 6 -25.58 52.81 16.13
CA LEU A 6 -25.91 51.45 16.57
C LEU A 6 -27.20 51.00 15.88
N GLU A 7 -27.06 50.17 14.85
CA GLU A 7 -28.11 49.27 14.42
C GLU A 7 -27.51 47.86 14.31
N PRO A 8 -27.65 47.03 15.35
CA PRO A 8 -27.51 45.59 15.23
C PRO A 8 -28.89 44.94 15.46
N PHE A 9 -28.96 43.62 15.23
CA PHE A 9 -29.90 42.72 15.92
C PHE A 9 -31.23 42.30 15.26
N ILE A 10 -31.60 42.76 14.05
CA ILE A 10 -32.75 42.14 13.33
C ILE A 10 -32.37 40.88 12.52
N GLN A 11 -31.09 40.65 12.23
CA GLN A 11 -30.68 39.52 11.37
C GLN A 11 -29.97 38.35 12.07
N ARG A 12 -30.18 38.18 13.39
CA ARG A 12 -29.93 36.90 14.09
C ARG A 12 -31.09 36.50 15.01
N LEU A 13 -32.30 36.91 14.62
CA LEU A 13 -33.55 36.25 15.02
C LEU A 13 -33.83 34.99 14.18
N ILE A 14 -32.93 34.68 13.25
CA ILE A 14 -32.70 33.35 12.70
C ILE A 14 -31.52 32.79 13.50
N ILE A 15 -31.72 31.67 14.20
CA ILE A 15 -30.80 31.01 15.14
C ILE A 15 -30.90 31.54 16.58
N MET A 16 -31.99 31.22 17.27
CA MET A 16 -31.95 30.62 18.62
C MET A 16 -33.35 30.16 19.04
N MET A 17 -33.94 29.29 18.22
CA MET A 17 -34.72 28.19 18.76
C MET A 17 -33.74 27.16 19.34
N SER A 18 -33.43 27.27 20.62
CA SER A 18 -33.00 26.18 21.53
C SER A 18 -32.90 26.77 22.94
N GLU A 19 -33.97 26.74 23.73
CA GLU A 19 -34.14 25.91 24.94
C GLU A 19 -34.29 26.87 26.14
N ALA A 20 -35.24 26.81 27.07
CA ALA A 20 -36.39 25.96 27.37
C ALA A 20 -37.27 26.75 28.38
N PRO A 21 -38.52 26.34 28.66
CA PRO A 21 -39.13 26.63 29.95
C PRO A 21 -39.36 25.36 30.77
N THR A 22 -39.11 25.49 32.07
CA THR A 22 -39.22 24.50 33.12
C THR A 22 -40.67 24.28 33.60
N ILE A 23 -41.05 23.00 33.67
CA ILE A 23 -41.62 22.32 34.86
C ILE A 23 -43.14 22.45 35.19
N PHE A 24 -43.74 21.26 35.36
CA PHE A 24 -45.03 20.83 35.96
C PHE A 24 -46.35 21.04 35.18
N ALA A 25 -46.81 20.01 34.46
CA ALA A 25 -47.89 19.10 34.91
C ALA A 25 -48.30 18.09 33.82
N GLN A 26 -48.76 16.93 34.27
CA GLN A 26 -49.20 15.70 33.58
C GLN A 26 -50.20 15.90 32.42
N GLN A 27 -50.13 15.16 31.30
CA GLN A 27 -50.49 13.73 31.06
C GLN A 27 -52.02 13.48 30.99
N TYR A 28 -52.48 12.96 29.83
CA TYR A 28 -53.86 12.51 29.51
C TYR A 28 -54.93 13.64 29.57
N GLU A 29 -55.98 13.71 28.75
CA GLU A 29 -56.94 12.69 28.35
C GLU A 29 -57.86 13.26 27.24
N MET A 30 -58.64 12.37 26.62
CA MET A 30 -59.61 12.64 25.55
C MET A 30 -60.79 13.55 25.95
N ASP A 31 -61.38 14.27 24.99
CA ASP A 31 -62.78 14.10 24.52
C ASP A 31 -63.10 15.13 23.41
N SER A 32 -63.49 14.68 22.23
CA SER A 32 -64.87 14.51 21.77
C SER A 32 -65.66 15.81 21.57
N CYS A 33 -65.78 16.14 20.28
CA CYS A 33 -67.06 16.41 19.61
C CYS A 33 -68.05 17.33 20.34
N LEU A 34 -67.99 18.64 20.04
CA LEU A 34 -69.21 19.44 20.04
C LEU A 34 -69.17 20.59 19.02
N LYS A 35 -69.92 20.34 17.93
CA LYS A 35 -70.78 21.29 17.20
C LYS A 35 -70.13 22.24 16.19
N THR A 36 -69.98 21.71 14.99
CA THR A 36 -70.75 22.18 13.82
C THR A 36 -72.17 22.65 14.22
N VAL A 37 -72.57 23.87 13.81
CA VAL A 37 -73.93 24.46 13.61
C VAL A 37 -73.71 25.98 13.70
N LEU A 38 -73.59 26.76 12.62
CA LEU A 38 -74.57 27.17 11.58
C LEU A 38 -73.72 27.75 10.42
N LEU A 39 -73.79 27.36 9.14
CA LEU A 39 -74.90 27.28 8.17
C LEU A 39 -75.60 28.62 7.88
N VAL A 40 -75.17 29.23 6.77
CA VAL A 40 -75.95 29.95 5.75
C VAL A 40 -76.44 31.37 6.07
N VAL A 41 -75.87 32.35 5.36
CA VAL A 41 -76.60 33.10 4.32
C VAL A 41 -75.66 33.31 3.12
N PHE A 42 -76.26 33.15 1.95
CA PHE A 42 -75.69 33.08 0.63
C PHE A 42 -75.98 34.41 -0.09
N ILE A 43 -75.20 34.67 -1.15
CA ILE A 43 -75.47 35.48 -2.35
C ILE A 43 -75.20 37.01 -2.32
N LEU A 44 -74.51 37.43 -3.39
CA LEU A 44 -74.41 38.75 -4.03
C LEU A 44 -73.44 39.72 -3.33
N GLY A 45 -72.48 40.34 -3.98
CA GLY A 45 -72.37 40.64 -5.40
C GLY A 45 -71.82 42.06 -5.54
N VAL A 46 -70.57 42.14 -5.99
CA VAL A 46 -70.01 43.13 -6.92
C VAL A 46 -69.88 44.59 -6.46
N SER A 47 -68.66 45.13 -6.71
CA SER A 47 -68.31 46.53 -7.07
C SER A 47 -68.38 47.61 -5.97
N PHE A 48 -67.44 48.55 -5.82
CA PHE A 48 -66.95 49.54 -6.80
C PHE A 48 -65.54 50.11 -6.39
N PHE A 49 -64.47 50.14 -7.23
CA PHE A 49 -63.93 51.25 -8.08
C PHE A 49 -62.65 51.95 -7.49
N PRO A 50 -61.88 52.80 -8.21
CA PRO A 50 -61.22 52.63 -9.53
C PRO A 50 -59.84 53.38 -9.72
N HIS A 51 -59.04 52.92 -10.71
CA HIS A 51 -58.20 53.68 -11.69
C HIS A 51 -56.94 54.47 -11.24
N ALA A 52 -55.84 54.60 -12.00
CA ALA A 52 -55.46 54.18 -13.36
C ALA A 52 -53.93 54.31 -13.63
N GLY A 53 -53.46 53.59 -14.65
CA GLY A 53 -52.27 53.85 -15.49
C GLY A 53 -51.25 52.70 -15.48
N THR A 54 -50.79 52.09 -16.57
CA THR A 54 -50.96 52.23 -18.04
C THR A 54 -50.51 50.93 -18.73
N THR A 55 -51.30 50.47 -19.71
CA THR A 55 -51.01 49.56 -20.85
C THR A 55 -49.73 48.71 -20.91
N SER A 56 -49.88 47.38 -20.85
CA SER A 56 -49.12 46.44 -21.68
C SER A 56 -50.06 45.34 -22.19
N GLU A 57 -50.03 45.08 -23.50
CA GLU A 57 -50.91 44.11 -24.17
C GLU A 57 -50.80 42.69 -23.60
N ALA A 58 -51.93 42.00 -23.60
CA ALA A 58 -52.23 40.84 -22.78
C ALA A 58 -51.44 39.57 -23.16
N CYS A 59 -50.79 38.96 -22.17
CA CYS A 59 -50.54 37.52 -22.17
C CYS A 59 -51.91 36.80 -22.15
N SER A 60 -52.09 35.72 -22.93
CA SER A 60 -53.33 34.94 -22.96
C SER A 60 -53.79 34.57 -21.53
N LEU A 61 -55.10 34.64 -21.25
CA LEU A 61 -55.65 34.19 -19.97
C LEU A 61 -55.16 32.75 -19.72
N ASN A 62 -54.46 32.54 -18.61
CA ASN A 62 -53.89 31.26 -18.13
C ASN A 62 -52.48 30.89 -18.62
N CYS A 63 -51.82 31.68 -19.47
CA CYS A 63 -50.38 31.50 -19.72
C CYS A 63 -49.54 32.46 -18.85
N ARG A 64 -48.29 32.08 -18.58
CA ARG A 64 -47.29 32.93 -17.93
C ARG A 64 -46.34 33.48 -19.00
N CYS A 65 -46.17 34.79 -19.03
CA CYS A 65 -45.23 35.45 -19.93
C CYS A 65 -44.08 36.06 -19.12
N SER A 66 -42.84 35.79 -19.53
CA SER A 66 -41.63 36.43 -18.99
C SER A 66 -40.97 37.24 -20.10
N SER A 67 -40.34 38.38 -19.78
CA SER A 67 -39.60 39.20 -20.74
C SER A 67 -38.12 39.21 -20.40
N GLU A 68 -37.28 38.73 -21.31
CA GLU A 68 -35.83 39.00 -21.31
C GLU A 68 -35.49 39.75 -22.60
N ASN A 69 -34.92 40.95 -22.48
CA ASN A 69 -34.35 41.73 -23.59
C ASN A 69 -35.27 41.86 -24.83
N VAL A 70 -36.48 42.42 -24.65
CA VAL A 70 -37.47 42.75 -25.72
C VAL A 70 -38.23 41.56 -26.31
N ASN A 71 -37.79 40.32 -26.07
CA ASN A 71 -38.49 39.10 -26.48
C ASN A 71 -39.29 38.50 -25.32
N TYR A 72 -40.37 37.79 -25.66
CA TYR A 72 -41.22 37.10 -24.68
C TYR A 72 -41.04 35.58 -24.71
N ASP A 73 -41.00 35.00 -23.51
CA ASP A 73 -41.13 33.57 -23.25
C ASP A 73 -42.54 33.30 -22.72
N VAL A 74 -43.28 32.41 -23.38
CA VAL A 74 -44.66 32.09 -23.06
C VAL A 74 -44.75 30.65 -22.58
N VAL A 75 -45.21 30.46 -21.34
CA VAL A 75 -45.41 29.13 -20.73
C VAL A 75 -46.91 28.93 -20.48
N CYS A 76 -47.51 27.96 -21.16
CA CYS A 76 -48.92 27.65 -21.05
C CYS A 76 -49.14 26.28 -20.38
N PRO A 77 -49.99 26.20 -19.35
CA PRO A 77 -50.42 24.94 -18.76
C PRO A 77 -51.56 24.33 -19.58
N THR A 78 -51.45 23.04 -19.89
CA THR A 78 -52.47 22.13 -20.42
C THR A 78 -52.99 22.34 -21.85
N PHE A 79 -52.65 23.46 -22.52
CA PHE A 79 -53.14 23.75 -23.88
C PHE A 79 -52.16 24.58 -24.74
N ILE A 80 -52.30 24.48 -26.06
CA ILE A 80 -51.58 25.31 -27.05
C ILE A 80 -52.38 26.62 -27.26
N PRO A 81 -51.79 27.82 -27.05
CA PRO A 81 -52.50 29.09 -27.17
C PRO A 81 -52.79 29.47 -28.62
N GLN A 82 -54.00 29.94 -28.93
CA GLN A 82 -54.36 30.30 -30.31
C GLN A 82 -53.69 31.59 -30.81
N ILE A 83 -53.39 32.53 -29.89
CA ILE A 83 -52.79 33.84 -30.20
C ILE A 83 -51.66 34.09 -29.20
N LEU A 84 -50.51 34.55 -29.70
CA LEU A 84 -49.35 34.90 -28.90
C LEU A 84 -49.12 36.42 -28.89
N PRO A 85 -48.48 36.96 -27.84
CA PRO A 85 -47.97 38.33 -27.84
C PRO A 85 -46.98 38.57 -28.99
N SER A 86 -46.94 39.80 -29.49
CA SER A 86 -45.93 40.24 -30.45
C SER A 86 -44.52 40.03 -29.90
N ASN A 87 -43.57 39.60 -30.74
CA ASN A 87 -42.17 39.29 -30.37
C ASN A 87 -42.01 38.10 -29.39
N THR A 88 -42.93 37.13 -29.44
CA THR A 88 -42.74 35.86 -28.73
C THR A 88 -41.61 35.05 -29.38
N HIS A 89 -40.59 34.73 -28.60
CA HIS A 89 -39.42 33.97 -29.03
C HIS A 89 -39.54 32.49 -28.66
N LEU A 90 -39.94 32.19 -27.42
CA LEU A 90 -40.09 30.83 -26.91
C LEU A 90 -41.54 30.57 -26.49
N VAL A 91 -42.06 29.40 -26.86
CA VAL A 91 -43.32 28.89 -26.33
C VAL A 91 -43.09 27.51 -25.72
N GLU A 92 -43.55 27.34 -24.48
CA GLU A 92 -43.55 26.09 -23.75
C GLU A 92 -44.97 25.71 -23.34
N VAL A 93 -45.40 24.50 -23.72
CA VAL A 93 -46.69 23.94 -23.32
C VAL A 93 -46.42 22.78 -22.37
N THR A 94 -47.05 22.81 -21.21
CA THR A 94 -46.81 21.84 -20.13
C THR A 94 -48.07 21.08 -19.79
N ASN A 95 -47.94 19.79 -19.48
CA ASN A 95 -49.01 18.97 -18.88
C ASN A 95 -50.34 18.91 -19.66
N ILE A 96 -50.32 18.63 -20.96
CA ILE A 96 -51.55 18.29 -21.70
C ILE A 96 -52.16 17.02 -21.08
N ILE A 97 -53.39 17.13 -20.58
CA ILE A 97 -54.07 16.11 -19.77
C ILE A 97 -54.93 15.13 -20.57
N ASN A 98 -55.34 15.51 -21.78
CA ASN A 98 -56.17 14.69 -22.64
C ASN A 98 -55.36 14.24 -23.85
N LYS A 99 -55.73 13.09 -24.42
CA LYS A 99 -55.19 12.65 -25.70
C LYS A 99 -55.26 13.77 -26.72
N TYR A 100 -54.13 14.08 -27.35
CA TYR A 100 -53.95 15.24 -28.21
C TYR A 100 -53.25 14.84 -29.50
N SER A 101 -53.76 15.38 -30.61
CA SER A 101 -53.16 15.27 -31.94
C SER A 101 -52.75 16.66 -32.38
N ILE A 102 -51.45 16.87 -32.60
CA ILE A 102 -50.94 18.17 -33.06
C ILE A 102 -51.31 18.33 -34.53
N ASN A 103 -52.01 19.40 -34.84
CA ASN A 103 -52.51 19.68 -36.17
C ASN A 103 -52.27 21.14 -36.56
N ARG A 104 -52.49 21.47 -37.83
CA ARG A 104 -52.21 22.81 -38.37
C ARG A 104 -53.03 23.92 -37.72
N HIS A 105 -54.22 23.62 -37.19
CA HIS A 105 -55.07 24.61 -36.54
C HIS A 105 -54.51 25.08 -35.19
N ASP A 106 -53.63 24.30 -34.56
CA ASP A 106 -52.96 24.67 -33.31
C ASP A 106 -52.09 25.93 -33.47
N PHE A 107 -51.53 26.14 -34.67
CA PHE A 107 -50.59 27.23 -34.98
C PHE A 107 -51.09 28.12 -36.13
N ASN A 108 -52.41 28.34 -36.22
CA ASN A 108 -53.00 29.03 -37.37
C ASN A 108 -52.80 30.57 -37.37
N SER A 109 -52.59 31.18 -36.19
CA SER A 109 -52.41 32.63 -36.08
C SER A 109 -51.06 33.09 -36.62
N ALA A 110 -51.03 34.24 -37.29
CA ALA A 110 -49.79 34.85 -37.80
C ALA A 110 -48.75 35.14 -36.69
N SER A 111 -49.19 35.27 -35.44
CA SER A 111 -48.31 35.43 -34.26
C SER A 111 -47.33 34.28 -34.04
N TRP A 112 -47.63 33.09 -34.58
CA TRP A 112 -46.77 31.91 -34.49
C TRP A 112 -45.58 31.93 -35.46
N THR A 113 -45.61 32.79 -36.48
CA THR A 113 -44.54 32.87 -37.50
C THR A 113 -43.22 33.42 -36.96
N SER A 114 -43.25 34.20 -35.87
CA SER A 114 -42.06 34.78 -35.25
C SER A 114 -41.40 33.89 -34.19
N VAL A 115 -42.06 32.80 -33.79
CA VAL A 115 -41.57 31.91 -32.72
C VAL A 115 -40.31 31.19 -33.18
N LYS A 116 -39.28 31.18 -32.33
CA LYS A 116 -37.97 30.56 -32.58
C LYS A 116 -37.81 29.22 -31.89
N VAL A 117 -38.37 29.08 -30.69
CA VAL A 117 -38.26 27.86 -29.88
C VAL A 117 -39.64 27.39 -29.47
N LEU A 118 -39.97 26.13 -29.79
CA LEU A 118 -41.20 25.48 -29.37
C LEU A 118 -40.87 24.25 -28.53
N ARG A 119 -41.35 24.23 -27.29
CA ARG A 119 -41.24 23.12 -26.35
C ARG A 119 -42.62 22.55 -26.06
N LEU A 120 -42.88 21.37 -26.61
CA LEU A 120 -44.06 20.54 -26.31
C LEU A 120 -43.66 19.32 -25.49
N SER A 121 -42.52 19.38 -24.81
CA SER A 121 -41.88 18.22 -24.19
C SER A 121 -42.54 17.82 -22.87
N SER A 122 -42.44 16.55 -22.51
CA SER A 122 -43.03 15.98 -21.29
C SER A 122 -44.56 16.07 -21.22
N ASN A 123 -45.22 16.14 -22.38
CA ASN A 123 -46.68 16.09 -22.50
C ASN A 123 -47.10 14.67 -22.85
N THR A 124 -47.46 13.87 -21.86
CA THR A 124 -47.60 12.41 -22.01
C THR A 124 -48.82 11.94 -22.78
N HIS A 125 -49.64 12.86 -23.28
CA HIS A 125 -50.87 12.56 -24.01
C HIS A 125 -50.83 13.03 -25.47
N ILE A 126 -49.68 13.49 -25.96
CA ILE A 126 -49.51 13.85 -27.37
C ILE A 126 -49.14 12.58 -28.16
N GLU A 127 -50.13 11.95 -28.79
CA GLU A 127 -49.92 10.64 -29.43
C GLU A 127 -49.65 10.73 -30.94
N GLU A 128 -50.05 11.84 -31.58
CA GLU A 128 -50.01 12.03 -33.02
C GLU A 128 -49.54 13.42 -33.43
N VAL A 129 -48.77 13.48 -34.53
CA VAL A 129 -48.51 14.71 -35.31
C VAL A 129 -49.05 14.53 -36.72
N GLU A 130 -50.05 15.35 -37.05
CA GLU A 130 -50.75 15.32 -38.35
C GLU A 130 -49.93 15.96 -39.47
N GLU A 131 -50.45 15.88 -40.70
CA GLU A 131 -49.84 16.51 -41.85
C GLU A 131 -49.75 18.04 -41.71
N ASN A 132 -48.60 18.60 -42.08
CA ASN A 132 -48.34 20.04 -42.04
C ASN A 132 -48.65 20.70 -40.69
N ALA A 133 -48.60 19.93 -39.58
CA ALA A 133 -48.94 20.40 -38.24
C ALA A 133 -48.17 21.67 -37.89
N PHE A 134 -46.86 21.70 -38.19
CA PHE A 134 -45.98 22.84 -37.88
C PHE A 134 -45.81 23.83 -39.05
N GLY A 135 -46.56 23.71 -40.15
CA GLY A 135 -46.24 24.38 -41.41
C GLY A 135 -46.31 25.91 -41.40
N ASN A 136 -46.99 26.50 -40.41
CA ASN A 136 -47.03 27.96 -40.24
C ASN A 136 -45.86 28.49 -39.39
N LEU A 137 -45.07 27.62 -38.75
CA LEU A 137 -43.93 27.98 -37.88
C LEU A 137 -42.66 28.23 -38.71
N THR A 138 -42.74 29.09 -39.71
CA THR A 138 -41.65 29.32 -40.69
C THR A 138 -40.40 29.96 -40.07
N GLY A 139 -40.54 30.68 -38.95
CA GLY A 139 -39.44 31.25 -38.19
C GLY A 139 -38.73 30.30 -37.22
N LEU A 140 -39.27 29.09 -37.02
CA LEU A 140 -38.86 28.17 -35.95
C LEU A 140 -37.45 27.62 -36.17
N GLU A 141 -36.63 27.68 -35.13
CA GLU A 141 -35.24 27.22 -35.12
C GLU A 141 -35.06 25.95 -34.28
N ARG A 142 -35.79 25.82 -33.16
CA ARG A 142 -35.67 24.67 -32.27
C ARG A 142 -37.03 24.09 -31.92
N LEU A 143 -37.19 22.79 -32.18
CA LEU A 143 -38.41 22.05 -31.87
C LEU A 143 -38.09 20.91 -30.90
N HIS A 144 -38.72 20.95 -29.74
CA HIS A 144 -38.61 19.92 -28.71
C HIS A 144 -39.96 19.24 -28.50
N ILE A 145 -40.08 18.01 -29.00
CA ILE A 145 -41.27 17.15 -28.88
C ILE A 145 -40.93 15.84 -28.16
N HIS A 146 -40.04 15.91 -27.16
CA HIS A 146 -39.55 14.73 -26.44
C HIS A 146 -40.45 14.31 -25.26
N PHE A 147 -40.42 13.02 -24.89
CA PHE A 147 -41.24 12.44 -23.82
C PHE A 147 -42.75 12.74 -24.00
N THR A 148 -43.25 12.58 -25.23
CA THR A 148 -44.64 12.88 -25.56
C THR A 148 -45.50 11.62 -25.72
N TYR A 149 -44.90 10.42 -25.69
CA TYR A 149 -45.55 9.16 -26.03
C TYR A 149 -46.09 9.14 -27.48
N LEU A 150 -45.44 9.89 -28.38
CA LEU A 150 -45.77 9.91 -29.79
C LEU A 150 -45.67 8.49 -30.39
N THR A 151 -46.71 8.09 -31.13
CA THR A 151 -46.78 6.79 -31.84
C THR A 151 -47.09 6.94 -33.32
N ILE A 152 -47.69 8.07 -33.72
CA ILE A 152 -48.06 8.36 -35.10
C ILE A 152 -47.38 9.66 -35.55
N LEU A 153 -46.57 9.56 -36.59
CA LEU A 153 -45.93 10.71 -37.24
C LEU A 153 -46.26 10.74 -38.73
N SER A 154 -46.99 11.78 -39.16
CA SER A 154 -47.32 11.98 -40.58
C SER A 154 -46.06 12.22 -41.43
N PRO A 155 -46.02 11.70 -42.69
CA PRO A 155 -44.93 12.00 -43.63
C PRO A 155 -44.71 13.48 -43.92
N PHE A 156 -45.71 14.34 -43.69
CA PHE A 156 -45.60 15.78 -43.91
C PHE A 156 -45.60 16.58 -42.60
N ALA A 157 -45.37 15.93 -41.46
CA ALA A 157 -45.45 16.56 -40.13
C ALA A 157 -44.56 17.82 -40.00
N PHE A 158 -43.33 17.76 -40.52
CA PHE A 158 -42.36 18.85 -40.44
C PHE A 158 -42.35 19.76 -41.66
N SER A 159 -43.27 19.59 -42.61
CA SER A 159 -43.36 20.44 -43.81
C SER A 159 -43.48 21.92 -43.42
N GLY A 160 -42.70 22.79 -44.07
CA GLY A 160 -42.68 24.24 -43.82
C GLY A 160 -41.61 24.72 -42.82
N LEU A 161 -40.94 23.81 -42.10
CA LEU A 161 -39.89 24.14 -41.12
C LEU A 161 -38.52 24.37 -41.75
N GLN A 162 -38.38 25.43 -42.56
CA GLN A 162 -37.15 25.71 -43.32
C GLN A 162 -35.98 26.19 -42.44
N ASN A 163 -36.26 26.91 -41.36
CA ASN A 163 -35.25 27.51 -40.48
C ASN A 163 -34.86 26.61 -39.30
N LEU A 164 -35.44 25.42 -39.19
CA LEU A 164 -35.20 24.54 -38.06
C LEU A 164 -33.76 24.05 -38.08
N SER A 165 -33.02 24.35 -37.01
CA SER A 165 -31.64 23.92 -36.79
C SER A 165 -31.54 22.77 -35.80
N LEU A 166 -32.48 22.63 -34.87
CA LEU A 166 -32.53 21.54 -33.88
C LEU A 166 -33.89 20.87 -33.84
N LEU A 167 -33.89 19.54 -33.98
CA LEU A 167 -35.06 18.69 -33.75
C LEU A 167 -34.75 17.68 -32.66
N ASN A 168 -35.48 17.75 -31.54
CA ASN A 168 -35.42 16.78 -30.47
C ASN A 168 -36.74 16.00 -30.36
N MET A 169 -36.68 14.71 -30.67
CA MET A 169 -37.80 13.78 -30.56
C MET A 169 -37.54 12.64 -29.56
N SER A 170 -36.66 12.87 -28.59
CA SER A 170 -36.24 11.84 -27.64
C SER A 170 -37.41 11.21 -26.88
N GLU A 171 -37.24 9.96 -26.48
CA GLU A 171 -38.15 9.23 -25.59
C GLU A 171 -39.57 9.10 -26.14
N ASN A 172 -39.65 9.01 -27.47
CA ASN A 172 -40.84 8.58 -28.20
C ASN A 172 -40.61 7.18 -28.76
N GLY A 173 -40.64 6.19 -27.85
CA GLY A 173 -40.33 4.79 -28.15
C GLY A 173 -41.24 4.15 -29.21
N GLY A 174 -42.45 4.67 -29.37
CA GLY A 174 -43.44 4.19 -30.34
C GLY A 174 -43.15 4.62 -31.79
N ILE A 175 -42.35 5.68 -32.00
CA ILE A 175 -42.01 6.15 -33.34
C ILE A 175 -40.96 5.25 -33.98
N ARG A 176 -41.32 4.73 -35.16
CA ARG A 176 -40.45 3.95 -36.04
C ARG A 176 -39.50 4.82 -36.85
N PHE A 177 -38.32 4.29 -37.15
CA PHE A 177 -37.35 4.97 -38.03
C PHE A 177 -37.91 5.18 -39.44
N THR A 178 -38.72 4.25 -39.96
CA THR A 178 -39.40 4.41 -41.26
C THR A 178 -40.42 5.55 -41.29
N GLN A 179 -41.13 5.81 -40.17
CA GLN A 179 -42.04 6.97 -40.08
C GLN A 179 -41.23 8.27 -40.08
N LEU A 180 -40.19 8.34 -39.24
CA LEU A 180 -39.30 9.49 -39.16
C LEU A 180 -38.60 9.77 -40.50
N SER A 181 -38.09 8.74 -41.17
CA SER A 181 -37.45 8.84 -42.49
C SER A 181 -38.36 9.54 -43.52
N LYS A 182 -39.65 9.17 -43.56
CA LYS A 182 -40.64 9.82 -44.44
C LYS A 182 -40.84 11.29 -44.07
N ALA A 183 -40.96 11.59 -42.78
CA ALA A 183 -41.14 12.96 -42.29
C ALA A 183 -39.93 13.88 -42.56
N LEU A 184 -38.71 13.32 -42.58
CA LEU A 184 -37.46 14.02 -42.89
C LEU A 184 -37.24 14.19 -44.41
N SER A 185 -37.81 13.32 -45.23
CA SER A 185 -37.61 13.27 -46.68
C SER A 185 -38.42 14.31 -47.47
N VAL A 186 -39.23 15.13 -46.80
CA VAL A 186 -40.07 16.13 -47.47
C VAL A 186 -39.17 17.16 -48.18
N PRO A 187 -39.29 17.34 -49.50
CA PRO A 187 -38.45 18.27 -50.24
C PRO A 187 -38.60 19.70 -49.71
N ASN A 188 -37.49 20.44 -49.65
CA ASN A 188 -37.44 21.82 -49.15
C ASN A 188 -37.89 22.00 -47.70
N SER A 189 -37.89 20.93 -46.89
CA SER A 189 -38.11 20.99 -45.45
C SER A 189 -36.81 20.73 -44.70
N LEU A 190 -36.65 21.34 -43.51
CA LEU A 190 -35.52 21.10 -42.60
C LEU A 190 -34.13 21.35 -43.23
N GLN A 191 -34.03 22.29 -44.18
CA GLN A 191 -32.79 22.57 -44.93
C GLN A 191 -31.64 23.09 -44.05
N ASN A 192 -31.95 23.66 -42.89
CA ASN A 192 -30.98 24.19 -41.95
C ASN A 192 -30.73 23.26 -40.74
N LEU A 193 -31.22 22.02 -40.78
CA LEU A 193 -31.13 21.10 -39.65
C LEU A 193 -29.68 20.71 -39.37
N GLN A 194 -29.18 21.09 -38.20
CA GLN A 194 -27.82 20.84 -37.74
C GLN A 194 -27.76 19.81 -36.60
N GLU A 195 -28.79 19.73 -35.77
CA GLU A 195 -28.82 18.86 -34.60
C GLU A 195 -30.08 17.99 -34.60
N LEU A 196 -29.89 16.67 -34.54
CA LEU A 196 -30.96 15.68 -34.50
C LEU A 196 -30.79 14.77 -33.28
N ILE A 197 -31.70 14.90 -32.33
CA ILE A 197 -31.66 14.21 -31.03
C ILE A 197 -32.80 13.20 -30.96
N LEU A 198 -32.45 11.91 -30.95
CA LEU A 198 -33.34 10.76 -31.06
C LEU A 198 -33.12 9.75 -29.92
N VAL A 199 -32.77 10.26 -28.73
CA VAL A 199 -32.46 9.41 -27.57
C VAL A 199 -33.65 8.53 -27.24
N GLY A 200 -33.49 7.21 -27.16
CA GLY A 200 -34.57 6.31 -26.80
C GLY A 200 -35.68 6.14 -27.84
N LEU A 201 -35.46 6.56 -29.09
CA LEU A 201 -36.40 6.32 -30.18
C LEU A 201 -36.53 4.81 -30.48
N ASN A 202 -37.68 4.42 -31.03
CA ASN A 202 -37.94 3.09 -31.58
C ASN A 202 -37.89 1.92 -30.57
N ARG A 203 -37.89 2.18 -29.26
CA ARG A 203 -37.84 1.14 -28.22
C ARG A 203 -38.99 0.14 -28.28
N ASP A 204 -40.17 0.55 -28.72
CA ASP A 204 -41.36 -0.31 -28.75
C ASP A 204 -41.44 -1.18 -30.01
N ASN A 205 -40.52 -0.99 -30.97
CA ASN A 205 -40.51 -1.72 -32.23
C ASN A 205 -39.16 -2.43 -32.44
N PRO A 206 -38.82 -3.43 -31.59
CA PRO A 206 -37.56 -4.13 -31.69
C PRO A 206 -37.50 -4.96 -32.98
N GLY A 207 -36.53 -4.67 -33.85
CA GLY A 207 -36.35 -5.38 -35.12
C GLY A 207 -36.10 -4.48 -36.32
N GLU A 208 -36.52 -3.22 -36.27
CA GLU A 208 -36.34 -2.27 -37.37
C GLU A 208 -34.85 -1.88 -37.52
N SER A 209 -34.40 -1.79 -38.76
CA SER A 209 -33.05 -1.30 -39.11
C SER A 209 -33.10 0.20 -39.40
N ILE A 210 -31.99 0.90 -39.19
CA ILE A 210 -31.78 2.21 -39.80
C ILE A 210 -31.30 1.95 -41.23
N ASP A 211 -32.18 2.18 -42.19
CA ASP A 211 -32.00 1.83 -43.60
C ASP A 211 -31.43 3.00 -44.45
N TYR A 212 -31.12 2.70 -45.71
CA TYR A 212 -30.76 3.71 -46.70
C TYR A 212 -31.75 4.88 -46.77
N ALA A 213 -33.05 4.64 -46.60
CA ALA A 213 -34.05 5.71 -46.72
C ALA A 213 -33.86 6.76 -45.61
N PHE A 214 -33.61 6.34 -44.38
CA PHE A 214 -33.32 7.25 -43.27
C PHE A 214 -32.10 8.15 -43.56
N PHE A 215 -30.98 7.57 -43.99
CA PHE A 215 -29.78 8.37 -44.28
C PHE A 215 -29.92 9.22 -45.53
N LYS A 216 -30.61 8.73 -46.56
CA LYS A 216 -30.98 9.56 -47.72
C LYS A 216 -31.81 10.76 -47.32
N ALA A 217 -32.69 10.62 -46.34
CA ALA A 217 -33.49 11.71 -45.79
C ALA A 217 -32.64 12.74 -45.02
N LEU A 218 -31.40 12.42 -44.67
CA LEU A 218 -30.47 13.33 -43.99
C LEU A 218 -29.41 13.91 -44.91
N ALA A 219 -29.16 13.29 -46.07
CA ALA A 219 -28.04 13.62 -46.96
C ALA A 219 -28.06 15.05 -47.51
N ASP A 220 -29.23 15.70 -47.57
CA ASP A 220 -29.39 17.09 -48.03
C ASP A 220 -29.33 18.12 -46.88
N LYS A 221 -29.06 17.67 -45.64
CA LYS A 221 -29.11 18.51 -44.44
C LYS A 221 -27.69 18.74 -43.89
N PRO A 222 -27.37 19.95 -43.40
CA PRO A 222 -26.06 20.29 -42.86
C PRO A 222 -25.87 19.74 -41.42
N LEU A 223 -26.17 18.46 -41.20
CA LEU A 223 -26.23 17.84 -39.89
C LEU A 223 -24.82 17.73 -39.27
N ARG A 224 -24.64 18.29 -38.07
CA ARG A 224 -23.40 18.28 -37.30
C ARG A 224 -23.46 17.37 -36.08
N TYR A 225 -24.65 17.17 -35.51
CA TYR A 225 -24.85 16.40 -34.29
C TYR A 225 -25.99 15.39 -34.47
N LEU A 226 -25.69 14.11 -34.25
CA LEU A 226 -26.65 13.02 -34.26
C LEU A 226 -26.55 12.21 -32.97
N ASP A 227 -27.64 12.21 -32.19
CA ASP A 227 -27.74 11.44 -30.95
C ASP A 227 -28.81 10.35 -31.05
N LEU A 228 -28.33 9.11 -31.02
CA LEU A 228 -29.07 7.85 -31.05
C LEU A 228 -28.90 7.09 -29.73
N THR A 229 -28.55 7.78 -28.63
CA THR A 229 -28.35 7.16 -27.32
C THR A 229 -29.58 6.34 -26.91
N ARG A 230 -29.38 5.10 -26.46
CA ARG A 230 -30.47 4.18 -26.09
C ARG A 230 -31.54 3.97 -27.17
N ALA A 231 -31.27 4.33 -28.43
CA ALA A 231 -32.16 4.01 -29.54
C ALA A 231 -32.08 2.50 -29.84
N PHE A 232 -33.21 1.95 -30.29
CA PHE A 232 -33.30 0.51 -30.57
C PHE A 232 -33.32 0.28 -32.09
N PHE A 233 -32.30 -0.38 -32.63
CA PHE A 233 -32.23 -0.82 -34.03
C PHE A 233 -31.45 -2.13 -34.12
N THR A 234 -31.58 -2.86 -35.24
CA THR A 234 -30.87 -4.15 -35.42
C THR A 234 -29.61 -4.02 -36.27
N VAL A 235 -29.69 -3.21 -37.34
CA VAL A 235 -28.63 -3.00 -38.33
C VAL A 235 -28.63 -1.52 -38.74
N ILE A 236 -27.44 -0.94 -38.93
CA ILE A 236 -27.19 0.32 -39.63
C ILE A 236 -26.50 0.03 -40.95
N GLU A 237 -27.00 0.59 -42.05
CA GLU A 237 -26.34 0.50 -43.35
C GLU A 237 -25.20 1.53 -43.47
N VAL A 238 -23.97 1.10 -43.15
CA VAL A 238 -22.82 2.02 -43.00
C VAL A 238 -22.45 2.77 -44.26
N ASP A 239 -22.57 2.15 -45.43
CA ASP A 239 -22.22 2.81 -46.69
C ASP A 239 -23.16 4.00 -46.93
N SER A 240 -24.45 3.82 -46.66
CA SER A 240 -25.46 4.88 -46.69
C SER A 240 -25.20 5.96 -45.63
N PHE A 241 -24.77 5.54 -44.44
CA PHE A 241 -24.44 6.43 -43.33
C PHE A 241 -23.25 7.34 -43.65
N SER A 242 -22.14 6.76 -44.13
CA SER A 242 -20.94 7.49 -44.50
C SER A 242 -21.23 8.41 -45.68
N ASN A 243 -21.91 7.94 -46.71
CA ASN A 243 -22.22 8.74 -47.90
C ASN A 243 -23.12 9.95 -47.60
N ALA A 244 -24.01 9.82 -46.62
CA ALA A 244 -24.96 10.88 -46.28
C ALA A 244 -24.35 11.96 -45.37
N LEU A 245 -23.45 11.59 -44.46
CA LEU A 245 -23.08 12.45 -43.33
C LEU A 245 -21.58 12.73 -43.19
N ALA A 246 -20.70 12.07 -43.96
CA ALA A 246 -19.25 12.16 -43.78
C ALA A 246 -18.70 13.59 -43.74
N ASP A 247 -19.18 14.46 -44.64
CA ASP A 247 -18.61 15.80 -44.81
C ASP A 247 -19.09 16.82 -43.77
N THR A 248 -20.22 16.58 -43.10
CA THR A 248 -20.88 17.57 -42.23
C THR A 248 -20.86 17.19 -40.76
N ILE A 249 -20.91 15.89 -40.45
CA ILE A 249 -21.10 15.42 -39.09
C ILE A 249 -19.84 15.59 -38.25
N GLN A 250 -20.03 16.12 -37.03
CA GLN A 250 -18.97 16.35 -36.04
C GLN A 250 -19.16 15.45 -34.83
N VAL A 251 -20.40 15.14 -34.46
CA VAL A 251 -20.70 14.29 -33.29
C VAL A 251 -21.71 13.23 -33.65
N ILE A 252 -21.36 11.98 -33.34
CA ILE A 252 -22.24 10.83 -33.40
C ILE A 252 -22.24 10.17 -32.03
N ASN A 253 -23.39 10.16 -31.36
CA ASN A 253 -23.58 9.46 -30.11
C ASN A 253 -24.53 8.29 -30.32
N MET A 254 -24.04 7.07 -30.12
CA MET A 254 -24.78 5.81 -30.16
C MET A 254 -24.58 5.04 -28.85
N SER A 255 -24.31 5.75 -27.75
CA SER A 255 -24.11 5.12 -26.44
C SER A 255 -25.37 4.35 -26.01
N HIS A 256 -25.19 3.20 -25.37
CA HIS A 256 -26.28 2.28 -25.00
C HIS A 256 -27.18 1.82 -26.15
N ALA A 257 -26.76 1.99 -27.41
CA ALA A 257 -27.52 1.51 -28.55
C ALA A 257 -27.50 -0.04 -28.61
N PHE A 258 -28.62 -0.60 -29.05
CA PHE A 258 -28.75 -2.04 -29.23
C PHE A 258 -28.19 -2.43 -30.61
N SER A 259 -27.27 -3.41 -30.69
CA SER A 259 -26.77 -4.01 -31.94
C SER A 259 -26.11 -3.07 -32.96
N ILE A 260 -24.89 -2.61 -32.68
CA ILE A 260 -24.11 -1.72 -33.59
C ILE A 260 -23.13 -2.47 -34.52
N TRP A 261 -23.24 -3.79 -34.68
CA TRP A 261 -22.23 -4.60 -35.40
C TRP A 261 -21.93 -4.10 -36.81
N SER A 262 -22.96 -3.78 -37.59
CA SER A 262 -22.74 -3.36 -38.97
C SER A 262 -21.96 -2.05 -39.05
N VAL A 263 -22.07 -1.18 -38.03
CA VAL A 263 -21.35 0.12 -37.92
C VAL A 263 -19.84 -0.04 -37.91
N ILE A 264 -19.35 -1.11 -37.27
CA ILE A 264 -17.93 -1.30 -36.99
C ILE A 264 -17.23 -2.22 -37.99
N THR A 265 -17.92 -2.69 -39.04
CA THR A 265 -17.28 -3.53 -40.07
C THR A 265 -16.34 -2.70 -40.95
N PRO A 266 -15.08 -3.14 -41.16
CA PRO A 266 -14.13 -2.40 -41.96
C PRO A 266 -14.55 -2.36 -43.44
N ARG A 267 -14.74 -1.16 -43.99
CA ARG A 267 -14.96 -0.91 -45.42
C ARG A 267 -14.08 0.26 -45.87
N TYR A 268 -13.54 0.13 -47.08
CA TYR A 268 -12.29 0.77 -47.48
C TYR A 268 -12.39 2.23 -47.95
N GLU A 269 -13.56 2.88 -47.98
CA GLU A 269 -13.69 4.03 -48.91
C GLU A 269 -14.22 5.37 -48.35
N ASN A 270 -14.88 5.44 -47.19
CA ASN A 270 -15.44 6.73 -46.72
C ASN A 270 -15.20 6.98 -45.23
N LEU A 271 -14.16 7.77 -44.96
CA LEU A 271 -13.81 8.26 -43.62
C LEU A 271 -14.65 9.49 -43.31
N PHE A 272 -14.95 9.73 -42.04
CA PHE A 272 -15.59 10.97 -41.58
C PHE A 272 -14.50 12.02 -41.27
N PRO A 273 -14.15 12.93 -42.20
CA PRO A 273 -13.01 13.85 -42.03
C PRO A 273 -13.21 14.86 -40.91
N ASN A 274 -14.45 15.30 -40.68
CA ASN A 274 -14.77 16.37 -39.72
C ASN A 274 -15.27 15.84 -38.37
N LEU A 275 -15.21 14.53 -38.15
CA LEU A 275 -15.74 13.91 -36.94
C LEU A 275 -14.88 14.28 -35.74
N GLU A 276 -15.48 14.92 -34.76
CA GLU A 276 -14.85 15.26 -33.49
C GLU A 276 -15.11 14.17 -32.44
N ILE A 277 -16.35 13.70 -32.30
CA ILE A 277 -16.72 12.74 -31.25
C ILE A 277 -17.49 11.57 -31.85
N PHE A 278 -17.01 10.36 -31.55
CA PHE A 278 -17.74 9.12 -31.79
C PHE A 278 -17.90 8.36 -30.47
N ASP A 279 -19.15 8.21 -30.02
CA ASP A 279 -19.48 7.53 -28.77
C ASP A 279 -20.32 6.29 -29.01
N ILE A 280 -19.77 5.12 -28.67
CA ILE A 280 -20.50 3.84 -28.66
C ILE A 280 -20.42 3.17 -27.28
N SER A 281 -20.20 3.97 -26.23
CA SER A 281 -20.09 3.46 -24.87
C SER A 281 -21.33 2.66 -24.48
N TYR A 282 -21.16 1.54 -23.78
CA TYR A 282 -22.24 0.64 -23.36
C TYR A 282 -23.10 0.07 -24.49
N ALA A 283 -22.70 0.19 -25.75
CA ALA A 283 -23.42 -0.40 -26.86
C ALA A 283 -23.25 -1.93 -26.86
N SER A 284 -24.30 -2.66 -27.23
CA SER A 284 -24.22 -4.13 -27.34
C SER A 284 -23.61 -4.53 -28.68
N ILE A 285 -22.48 -5.25 -28.64
CA ILE A 285 -21.77 -5.77 -29.82
C ILE A 285 -21.93 -7.31 -29.88
N PRO A 286 -22.87 -7.86 -30.67
CA PRO A 286 -23.30 -9.26 -30.54
C PRO A 286 -22.21 -10.35 -30.74
N TRP A 287 -21.25 -10.16 -31.65
CA TRP A 287 -20.21 -11.15 -31.97
C TRP A 287 -19.04 -11.15 -30.97
N MET A 288 -18.86 -10.07 -30.21
CA MET A 288 -17.90 -10.05 -29.09
C MET A 288 -18.31 -11.04 -28.00
N LYS A 289 -19.58 -11.43 -27.94
CA LYS A 289 -20.13 -12.40 -26.98
C LYS A 289 -19.86 -13.87 -27.32
N THR A 290 -19.58 -14.21 -28.57
CA THR A 290 -19.54 -15.61 -29.05
C THR A 290 -18.14 -16.22 -29.13
N SER A 291 -17.11 -15.44 -28.83
CA SER A 291 -15.73 -15.89 -28.98
C SER A 291 -15.25 -16.43 -27.62
N VAL A 292 -15.11 -17.75 -27.50
CA VAL A 292 -14.60 -18.41 -26.28
C VAL A 292 -13.07 -18.25 -26.25
N GLY A 293 -12.53 -17.57 -25.23
CA GLY A 293 -11.07 -17.41 -25.03
C GLY A 293 -10.38 -16.43 -25.98
N VAL A 294 -10.99 -15.27 -26.24
CA VAL A 294 -10.54 -14.36 -27.30
C VAL A 294 -9.26 -13.63 -26.93
N ASN A 295 -8.21 -13.99 -27.64
CA ASN A 295 -7.20 -13.03 -28.03
C ASN A 295 -7.88 -12.04 -29.01
N LEU A 296 -8.65 -11.07 -28.49
CA LEU A 296 -9.42 -10.13 -29.31
C LEU A 296 -8.43 -9.44 -30.25
N GLY A 297 -8.48 -9.79 -31.53
CA GLY A 297 -7.70 -9.08 -32.51
C GLY A 297 -8.27 -7.67 -32.59
N LEU A 298 -7.65 -6.67 -31.97
CA LEU A 298 -7.96 -5.26 -32.23
C LEU A 298 -7.76 -4.85 -33.71
N SER A 299 -7.45 -5.79 -34.60
CA SER A 299 -7.50 -5.63 -36.05
C SER A 299 -8.85 -5.12 -36.57
N TYR A 300 -9.94 -5.20 -35.79
CA TYR A 300 -11.23 -4.59 -36.15
C TYR A 300 -11.25 -3.07 -35.99
N PHE A 301 -10.37 -2.52 -35.14
CA PHE A 301 -10.15 -1.08 -34.99
C PHE A 301 -8.82 -0.69 -35.69
N ASP A 302 -8.63 -1.17 -36.92
CA ASP A 302 -7.54 -0.77 -37.84
C ASP A 302 -8.01 0.39 -38.75
N CYS A 303 -7.22 0.87 -39.72
CA CYS A 303 -7.44 2.13 -40.47
C CYS A 303 -8.70 2.13 -41.31
N HIS A 304 -9.21 0.92 -41.51
CA HIS A 304 -10.46 0.63 -42.16
C HIS A 304 -11.67 0.83 -41.23
N PHE A 305 -11.44 1.15 -39.95
CA PHE A 305 -12.48 1.55 -39.00
C PHE A 305 -12.99 2.96 -39.38
N PRO A 306 -14.25 3.11 -39.83
CA PRO A 306 -14.72 4.35 -40.46
C PRO A 306 -14.60 5.60 -39.57
N PHE A 307 -14.64 5.39 -38.25
CA PHE A 307 -14.63 6.44 -37.23
C PHE A 307 -13.27 6.64 -36.58
N VAL A 308 -12.21 6.02 -37.10
CA VAL A 308 -10.85 6.17 -36.56
C VAL A 308 -10.38 7.62 -36.54
N ARG A 309 -10.92 8.47 -37.44
CA ARG A 309 -10.57 9.88 -37.53
C ARG A 309 -11.14 10.75 -36.41
N ALA A 310 -12.07 10.25 -35.61
CA ALA A 310 -12.64 11.00 -34.49
C ALA A 310 -11.56 11.54 -33.54
N ASN A 311 -11.65 12.82 -33.17
CA ASN A 311 -10.79 13.42 -32.13
C ASN A 311 -11.02 12.75 -30.76
N GLN A 312 -12.24 12.31 -30.47
CA GLN A 312 -12.58 11.59 -29.26
C GLN A 312 -13.33 10.31 -29.63
N LEU A 313 -12.73 9.18 -29.27
CA LEU A 313 -13.29 7.87 -29.48
C LEU A 313 -13.65 7.27 -28.12
N LYS A 314 -14.96 7.12 -27.86
CA LYS A 314 -15.47 6.58 -26.60
C LYS A 314 -16.01 5.17 -26.77
N LEU A 315 -15.32 4.24 -26.10
CA LEU A 315 -15.50 2.80 -26.15
C LEU A 315 -15.68 2.24 -24.74
N ASN A 316 -16.26 3.02 -23.83
CA ASN A 316 -16.41 2.61 -22.44
C ASN A 316 -17.43 1.47 -22.33
N ALA A 317 -17.14 0.42 -21.54
CA ALA A 317 -18.04 -0.70 -21.29
C ALA A 317 -18.62 -1.42 -22.52
N ILE A 318 -17.93 -1.39 -23.67
CA ILE A 318 -18.35 -2.15 -24.86
C ILE A 318 -18.08 -3.67 -24.72
N LEU A 319 -17.18 -4.04 -23.81
CA LEU A 319 -16.78 -5.42 -23.49
C LEU A 319 -17.42 -5.93 -22.19
N ASP A 320 -18.22 -5.13 -21.48
CA ASP A 320 -18.78 -5.48 -20.16
C ASP A 320 -19.70 -6.72 -20.23
N SER A 321 -20.36 -6.93 -21.37
CA SER A 321 -21.17 -8.14 -21.62
C SER A 321 -20.36 -9.42 -21.88
N ILE A 322 -19.03 -9.34 -21.92
CA ILE A 322 -18.14 -10.50 -22.07
C ILE A 322 -17.81 -11.04 -20.66
N GLU A 323 -18.37 -12.21 -20.33
CA GLU A 323 -18.14 -12.86 -19.03
C GLU A 323 -16.66 -13.23 -18.77
N PHE A 324 -15.84 -13.30 -19.82
CA PHE A 324 -14.43 -13.72 -19.76
C PHE A 324 -13.45 -12.54 -19.81
N GLU A 325 -12.30 -12.70 -19.14
CA GLU A 325 -11.18 -11.77 -19.19
C GLU A 325 -10.68 -11.56 -20.63
N VAL A 326 -10.50 -10.31 -21.05
CA VAL A 326 -9.97 -9.99 -22.38
C VAL A 326 -8.46 -9.81 -22.30
N ARG A 327 -7.74 -10.63 -23.07
CA ARG A 327 -6.27 -10.56 -23.21
C ARG A 327 -5.91 -10.23 -24.65
N LEU A 328 -5.05 -9.25 -24.86
CA LEU A 328 -4.61 -8.79 -26.18
C LEU A 328 -3.10 -9.06 -26.34
N ASN A 329 -2.76 -10.12 -27.09
CA ASN A 329 -1.42 -10.65 -27.31
C ASN A 329 -1.10 -10.90 -28.80
N GLY A 330 0.12 -10.60 -29.26
CA GLY A 330 0.65 -11.01 -30.56
C GLY A 330 0.99 -9.87 -31.53
N GLU A 331 1.67 -10.19 -32.64
CA GLU A 331 2.15 -9.25 -33.67
C GLU A 331 1.07 -9.00 -34.75
N THR A 332 0.80 -7.74 -35.12
CA THR A 332 0.04 -7.38 -36.32
C THR A 332 0.98 -7.01 -37.46
N ARG A 333 0.68 -7.46 -38.68
CA ARG A 333 1.33 -6.96 -39.90
C ARG A 333 0.92 -5.49 -40.09
N ALA A 334 1.90 -4.60 -40.23
CA ALA A 334 1.66 -3.19 -40.44
C ALA A 334 0.86 -2.95 -41.73
N ALA A 335 -0.33 -2.36 -41.62
CA ALA A 335 -0.99 -1.74 -42.77
C ALA A 335 -0.26 -0.41 -43.04
N ALA A 336 0.51 -0.34 -44.12
CA ALA A 336 1.16 0.89 -44.56
C ALA A 336 0.11 1.87 -45.14
N GLY A 337 0.17 3.16 -44.76
CA GLY A 337 -0.50 4.22 -45.52
C GLY A 337 -1.60 5.03 -44.83
N CYS A 338 -1.53 5.27 -43.51
CA CYS A 338 -2.47 6.19 -42.86
C CYS A 338 -1.80 7.53 -42.60
N GLU A 339 -2.37 8.59 -43.18
CA GLU A 339 -1.92 9.97 -42.93
C GLU A 339 -2.07 10.36 -41.46
N ARG A 340 -1.14 11.19 -41.00
CA ARG A 340 -1.07 11.72 -39.64
C ARG A 340 -1.97 12.94 -39.52
N GLU A 341 -3.06 12.82 -38.77
CA GLU A 341 -3.85 13.96 -38.29
C GLU A 341 -3.94 14.00 -36.76
N ILE A 342 -4.24 15.20 -36.25
CA ILE A 342 -3.82 15.76 -34.96
C ILE A 342 -4.87 15.54 -33.86
N ARG A 343 -4.37 15.16 -32.68
CA ARG A 343 -4.99 15.04 -31.34
C ARG A 343 -6.18 14.11 -31.20
N LYS A 344 -5.96 13.00 -30.48
CA LYS A 344 -7.05 12.12 -30.09
C LYS A 344 -7.08 11.81 -28.60
N ARG A 345 -8.28 11.73 -28.03
CA ARG A 345 -8.61 11.12 -26.74
C ARG A 345 -9.23 9.74 -26.98
N LEU A 346 -8.71 8.72 -26.32
CA LEU A 346 -9.29 7.37 -26.31
C LEU A 346 -9.87 7.10 -24.93
N GLU A 347 -11.16 6.77 -24.87
CA GLU A 347 -11.79 6.29 -23.64
C GLU A 347 -12.16 4.83 -23.82
N PHE A 348 -11.55 3.96 -23.03
CA PHE A 348 -11.76 2.53 -23.00
C PHE A 348 -12.05 2.05 -21.56
N SER A 349 -12.52 2.95 -20.71
CA SER A 349 -12.77 2.66 -19.29
C SER A 349 -13.93 1.68 -19.09
N ASN A 350 -14.03 1.08 -17.90
CA ASN A 350 -15.16 0.22 -17.51
C ASN A 350 -15.33 -1.01 -18.43
N ASN A 351 -14.24 -1.54 -18.98
CA ASN A 351 -14.23 -2.79 -19.74
C ASN A 351 -13.59 -3.93 -18.90
N ASN A 352 -13.44 -5.12 -19.46
CA ASN A 352 -12.84 -6.28 -18.77
C ASN A 352 -11.43 -6.62 -19.32
N LEU A 353 -10.60 -5.60 -19.56
CA LEU A 353 -9.24 -5.76 -20.10
C LEU A 353 -8.23 -6.19 -19.05
N VAL A 354 -7.77 -7.43 -19.11
CA VAL A 354 -6.83 -7.96 -18.10
C VAL A 354 -5.37 -7.91 -18.55
N TRP A 355 -5.10 -8.01 -19.86
CA TRP A 355 -3.72 -8.09 -20.36
C TRP A 355 -3.56 -7.35 -21.69
N LEU A 356 -2.63 -6.39 -21.74
CA LEU A 356 -2.34 -5.58 -22.93
C LEU A 356 -0.85 -5.66 -23.29
N ASN A 357 -0.49 -6.47 -24.29
CA ASN A 357 0.90 -6.59 -24.77
C ASN A 357 1.05 -6.52 -26.31
N ARG A 358 -0.06 -6.30 -27.02
CA ARG A 358 -0.10 -6.20 -28.48
C ARG A 358 0.14 -4.76 -28.93
N SER A 359 1.06 -4.51 -29.85
CA SER A 359 1.18 -3.20 -30.49
C SER A 359 -0.12 -2.86 -31.25
N PHE A 360 -0.64 -1.64 -31.07
CA PHE A 360 -1.51 -1.06 -32.09
C PHE A 360 -0.67 -0.92 -33.38
N SER A 361 -1.28 -1.10 -34.56
CA SER A 361 -0.57 -0.97 -35.85
C SER A 361 0.31 0.29 -35.84
N PRO A 362 1.54 0.28 -36.38
CA PRO A 362 2.48 1.42 -36.26
C PRO A 362 1.98 2.75 -36.85
N ASN A 363 0.87 2.73 -37.60
CA ASN A 363 0.18 3.90 -38.13
C ASN A 363 -1.07 4.29 -37.34
N PHE A 364 -1.33 3.60 -36.24
CA PHE A 364 -2.46 3.78 -35.35
C PHE A 364 -2.04 4.59 -34.13
N LEU A 365 -2.67 5.76 -34.00
CA LEU A 365 -2.93 6.43 -32.73
C LEU A 365 -1.83 7.35 -32.20
N THR A 366 -1.82 8.57 -32.71
CA THR A 366 -1.30 9.76 -32.00
C THR A 366 -2.27 10.20 -30.87
N TYR A 367 -2.70 9.27 -30.01
CA TYR A 367 -3.51 9.62 -28.84
C TYR A 367 -2.64 10.40 -27.85
N GLN A 368 -3.15 11.55 -27.41
CA GLN A 368 -2.51 12.34 -26.35
C GLN A 368 -3.15 12.03 -24.99
N GLU A 369 -4.41 11.61 -25.00
CA GLU A 369 -5.18 11.34 -23.80
C GLU A 369 -5.76 9.94 -23.86
N VAL A 370 -5.48 9.11 -22.87
CA VAL A 370 -5.92 7.71 -22.83
C VAL A 370 -6.51 7.40 -21.46
N ASP A 371 -7.78 7.00 -21.45
CA ASP A 371 -8.47 6.47 -20.26
C ASP A 371 -8.69 4.96 -20.42
N ILE A 372 -7.97 4.16 -19.64
CA ILE A 372 -8.16 2.70 -19.53
C ILE A 372 -8.44 2.37 -18.05
N SER A 373 -9.08 3.29 -17.33
CA SER A 373 -9.45 3.07 -15.93
C SER A 373 -10.51 1.99 -15.79
N ASN A 374 -10.61 1.40 -14.61
CA ASN A 374 -11.62 0.41 -14.26
C ASN A 374 -11.69 -0.77 -15.26
N ASN A 375 -10.54 -1.42 -15.51
CA ASN A 375 -10.41 -2.48 -16.52
C ASN A 375 -9.94 -3.84 -16.00
N GLY A 376 -9.58 -3.97 -14.72
CA GLY A 376 -8.98 -5.22 -14.22
C GLY A 376 -7.58 -5.51 -14.78
N LEU A 377 -6.93 -4.52 -15.38
CA LEU A 377 -5.66 -4.65 -16.09
C LEU A 377 -4.54 -5.09 -15.15
N MET A 378 -3.99 -6.27 -15.41
CA MET A 378 -2.88 -6.87 -14.66
C MET A 378 -1.52 -6.63 -15.32
N TYR A 379 -1.50 -6.44 -16.65
CA TYR A 379 -0.27 -6.27 -17.42
C TYR A 379 -0.41 -5.24 -18.53
N LEU A 380 0.54 -4.30 -18.61
CA LEU A 380 0.67 -3.31 -19.68
C LEU A 380 2.09 -3.37 -20.26
N GLY A 381 2.21 -3.81 -21.52
CA GLY A 381 3.48 -4.02 -22.20
C GLY A 381 4.09 -2.74 -22.78
N LEU A 382 5.43 -2.71 -22.85
CA LEU A 382 6.22 -1.59 -23.42
C LEU A 382 5.87 -1.26 -24.87
N ASN A 383 5.38 -2.25 -25.63
CA ASN A 383 4.96 -2.03 -27.00
C ASN A 383 3.81 -1.03 -27.08
N ILE A 384 2.85 -1.10 -26.15
CA ILE A 384 1.71 -0.17 -26.10
C ILE A 384 2.21 1.25 -25.81
N THR A 385 2.98 1.41 -24.72
CA THR A 385 3.45 2.72 -24.29
C THR A 385 4.48 3.32 -25.25
N GLY A 386 5.27 2.48 -25.93
CA GLY A 386 6.23 2.91 -26.94
C GLY A 386 5.61 3.41 -28.24
N HIS A 387 4.43 2.89 -28.64
CA HIS A 387 3.69 3.42 -29.79
C HIS A 387 2.92 4.71 -29.49
N LEU A 388 2.60 4.95 -28.22
CA LEU A 388 1.90 6.14 -27.75
C LEU A 388 2.88 7.25 -27.29
N SER A 389 3.89 7.56 -28.11
CA SER A 389 4.94 8.52 -27.74
C SER A 389 4.43 9.94 -27.45
N GLU A 390 3.26 10.29 -28.00
CA GLU A 390 2.63 11.60 -27.86
C GLU A 390 1.73 11.74 -26.62
N LEU A 391 1.74 10.77 -25.69
CA LEU A 391 0.90 10.82 -24.50
C LEU A 391 1.22 12.01 -23.60
N VAL A 392 0.14 12.70 -23.21
CA VAL A 392 0.12 13.85 -22.31
C VAL A 392 -0.70 13.53 -21.05
N TRP A 393 -1.81 12.79 -21.19
CA TRP A 393 -2.72 12.45 -20.10
C TRP A 393 -3.05 10.95 -20.12
N VAL A 394 -2.86 10.28 -18.99
CA VAL A 394 -3.10 8.84 -18.87
C VAL A 394 -3.83 8.52 -17.57
N ASN A 395 -4.99 7.86 -17.69
CA ASN A 395 -5.73 7.31 -16.56
C ASN A 395 -5.71 5.79 -16.59
N LEU A 396 -5.01 5.21 -15.62
CA LEU A 396 -4.90 3.77 -15.35
C LEU A 396 -5.53 3.40 -14.01
N SER A 397 -6.32 4.28 -13.40
CA SER A 397 -6.91 4.05 -12.08
C SER A 397 -7.84 2.83 -12.05
N ALA A 398 -8.04 2.26 -10.86
CA ALA A 398 -8.95 1.13 -10.64
C ALA A 398 -8.62 -0.10 -11.53
N ASN A 399 -7.34 -0.43 -11.64
CA ASN A 399 -6.86 -1.63 -12.31
C ASN A 399 -6.17 -2.58 -11.31
N ARG A 400 -5.41 -3.56 -11.80
CA ARG A 400 -4.67 -4.53 -10.98
C ARG A 400 -3.17 -4.45 -11.30
N LEU A 401 -2.63 -3.24 -11.48
CA LEU A 401 -1.23 -3.07 -11.86
C LEU A 401 -0.22 -3.51 -10.79
N SER A 402 -0.64 -3.88 -9.58
CA SER A 402 0.22 -4.59 -8.61
C SER A 402 0.87 -5.85 -9.19
N TYR A 403 0.23 -6.51 -10.16
CA TYR A 403 0.84 -7.65 -10.86
C TYR A 403 2.04 -7.26 -11.73
N MET A 404 2.18 -5.99 -12.13
CA MET A 404 3.36 -5.49 -12.85
C MET A 404 4.62 -5.49 -11.99
N GLU A 405 4.51 -5.47 -10.66
CA GLU A 405 5.66 -5.43 -9.74
C GLU A 405 6.60 -6.64 -9.88
N GLN A 406 6.11 -7.76 -10.43
CA GLN A 406 6.92 -8.95 -10.71
C GLN A 406 7.68 -8.90 -12.04
N TYR A 407 7.42 -7.90 -12.89
CA TYR A 407 7.97 -7.78 -14.25
C TYR A 407 9.03 -6.66 -14.35
N PRO A 408 10.26 -6.95 -14.81
CA PRO A 408 11.32 -5.95 -14.95
C PRO A 408 10.98 -4.80 -15.91
N GLU A 409 10.13 -5.04 -16.92
CA GLU A 409 9.68 -3.98 -17.82
C GLU A 409 8.89 -2.87 -17.12
N PHE A 410 8.32 -3.10 -15.93
CA PHE A 410 7.56 -2.06 -15.24
C PHE A 410 8.41 -0.81 -15.00
N GLU A 411 9.70 -0.95 -14.67
CA GLU A 411 10.63 0.17 -14.48
C GLU A 411 10.75 1.08 -15.72
N ARG A 412 10.46 0.57 -16.92
CA ARG A 412 10.60 1.30 -18.19
C ARG A 412 9.27 1.63 -18.84
N LEU A 413 8.15 1.40 -18.14
CA LEU A 413 6.81 1.48 -18.70
C LEU A 413 6.55 2.82 -19.41
N PHE A 414 6.94 3.93 -18.79
CA PHE A 414 6.74 5.28 -19.33
C PHE A 414 8.00 5.93 -19.91
N GLN A 415 9.05 5.14 -20.20
CA GLN A 415 10.36 5.65 -20.61
C GLN A 415 10.31 6.44 -21.92
N ILE A 416 9.36 6.14 -22.81
CA ILE A 416 9.21 6.78 -24.12
C ILE A 416 8.24 7.97 -24.07
N ASN A 417 7.34 8.04 -23.08
CA ASN A 417 6.28 9.05 -22.98
C ASN A 417 6.78 10.36 -22.36
N VAL A 418 7.75 11.00 -23.03
CA VAL A 418 8.43 12.22 -22.54
C VAL A 418 7.52 13.46 -22.46
N LEU A 419 6.35 13.43 -23.11
CA LEU A 419 5.37 14.50 -23.10
C LEU A 419 4.34 14.38 -21.98
N LEU A 420 4.42 13.34 -21.14
CA LEU A 420 3.41 13.05 -20.12
C LEU A 420 3.35 14.17 -19.06
N GLU A 421 2.16 14.74 -18.88
CA GLU A 421 1.87 15.81 -17.92
C GLU A 421 0.95 15.35 -16.77
N TRP A 422 0.06 14.39 -17.02
CA TRP A 422 -0.90 13.90 -16.03
C TRP A 422 -0.96 12.38 -16.05
N LEU A 423 -0.78 11.76 -14.90
CA LEU A 423 -0.81 10.31 -14.74
C LEU A 423 -1.56 9.92 -13.46
N ASP A 424 -2.58 9.08 -13.62
CA ASP A 424 -3.30 8.46 -12.52
C ASP A 424 -3.13 6.94 -12.54
N MET A 425 -2.53 6.42 -11.48
CA MET A 425 -2.36 5.00 -11.20
C MET A 425 -2.99 4.63 -9.84
N SER A 426 -3.99 5.39 -9.39
CA SER A 426 -4.70 5.14 -8.14
C SER A 426 -5.48 3.82 -8.15
N ALA A 427 -5.80 3.27 -6.98
CA ALA A 427 -6.63 2.06 -6.86
C ALA A 427 -6.11 0.85 -7.66
N ASN A 428 -4.78 0.66 -7.72
CA ASN A 428 -4.12 -0.43 -8.45
C ASN A 428 -3.55 -1.53 -7.55
N GLY A 429 -3.66 -1.37 -6.23
CA GLY A 429 -3.11 -2.29 -5.24
C GLY A 429 -1.58 -2.28 -5.17
N LEU A 430 -0.92 -1.27 -5.72
CA LEU A 430 0.55 -1.19 -5.82
C LEU A 430 1.18 -1.11 -4.44
N SER A 431 2.09 -2.03 -4.11
CA SER A 431 2.91 -1.98 -2.90
C SER A 431 4.26 -1.31 -3.10
N ASN A 432 4.79 -1.35 -4.33
CA ASN A 432 6.07 -0.77 -4.67
C ASN A 432 6.04 -0.11 -6.05
N ILE A 433 6.75 1.02 -6.16
CA ILE A 433 6.95 1.73 -7.41
C ILE A 433 8.45 1.68 -7.75
N PRO A 434 8.83 1.14 -8.92
CA PRO A 434 10.24 1.09 -9.33
C PRO A 434 10.88 2.48 -9.33
N ARG A 435 12.14 2.56 -8.85
CA ARG A 435 12.83 3.83 -8.63
C ARG A 435 12.87 4.74 -9.87
N ASN A 436 13.00 4.15 -11.06
CA ASN A 436 13.15 4.87 -12.32
C ASN A 436 11.90 4.88 -13.20
N LEU A 437 10.73 4.46 -12.68
CA LEU A 437 9.49 4.39 -13.46
C LEU A 437 9.17 5.71 -14.19
N PHE A 438 9.42 6.84 -13.51
CA PHE A 438 9.12 8.19 -14.02
C PHE A 438 10.35 8.96 -14.50
N GLN A 439 11.49 8.30 -14.71
CA GLN A 439 12.79 8.95 -14.93
C GLN A 439 12.80 9.89 -16.15
N LYS A 440 11.98 9.62 -17.16
CA LYS A 440 11.94 10.39 -18.42
C LYS A 440 10.78 11.38 -18.51
N ASN A 441 9.86 11.37 -17.55
CA ASN A 441 8.61 12.12 -17.62
C ASN A 441 8.75 13.50 -16.96
N THR A 442 9.73 14.29 -17.37
CA THR A 442 10.08 15.58 -16.73
C THR A 442 9.00 16.66 -16.84
N ARG A 443 8.00 16.45 -17.69
CA ARG A 443 6.83 17.35 -17.86
C ARG A 443 5.67 17.02 -16.94
N LEU A 444 5.75 15.98 -16.12
CA LEU A 444 4.68 15.61 -15.20
C LEU A 444 4.33 16.78 -14.27
N LYS A 445 3.05 17.16 -14.30
CA LYS A 445 2.41 18.16 -13.43
C LYS A 445 1.56 17.50 -12.36
N THR A 446 0.92 16.37 -12.67
CA THR A 446 0.07 15.66 -11.71
C THR A 446 0.37 14.18 -11.73
N LEU A 447 0.65 13.62 -10.55
CA LEU A 447 0.86 12.20 -10.32
C LEU A 447 -0.06 11.73 -9.19
N ILE A 448 -1.01 10.87 -9.52
CA ILE A 448 -1.99 10.32 -8.58
C ILE A 448 -1.69 8.85 -8.34
N LEU A 449 -1.37 8.52 -7.11
CA LEU A 449 -1.04 7.17 -6.61
C LEU A 449 -1.93 6.81 -5.41
N ALA A 450 -3.06 7.51 -5.25
CA ALA A 450 -3.99 7.31 -4.15
C ALA A 450 -4.57 5.90 -4.11
N ASN A 451 -5.04 5.44 -2.96
CA ASN A 451 -5.71 4.15 -2.80
C ASN A 451 -4.85 2.95 -3.28
N ASN A 452 -3.57 2.95 -2.95
CA ASN A 452 -2.65 1.85 -3.19
C ASN A 452 -2.17 1.25 -1.84
N LYS A 453 -1.09 0.47 -1.84
CA LYS A 453 -0.51 -0.16 -0.63
C LYS A 453 0.92 0.34 -0.37
N LEU A 454 1.21 1.58 -0.77
CA LEU A 454 2.53 2.17 -0.61
C LEU A 454 2.82 2.40 0.88
N GLN A 455 4.05 2.10 1.31
CA GLN A 455 4.50 2.35 2.69
C GLN A 455 5.35 3.62 2.81
N GLY A 456 5.74 4.22 1.68
CA GLY A 456 6.51 5.45 1.61
C GLY A 456 6.83 5.82 0.15
N ILE A 457 7.63 6.86 -0.05
CA ILE A 457 8.12 7.29 -1.38
C ILE A 457 9.56 6.83 -1.53
N VAL A 458 9.77 5.74 -2.27
CA VAL A 458 11.10 5.15 -2.53
C VAL A 458 11.61 5.37 -3.96
N PHE A 459 10.85 6.13 -4.76
CA PHE A 459 11.14 6.42 -6.16
C PHE A 459 11.59 7.87 -6.33
N GLU A 460 12.38 8.11 -7.38
CA GLU A 460 12.97 9.42 -7.62
C GLU A 460 11.93 10.38 -8.22
N ILE A 461 11.75 11.54 -7.59
CA ILE A 461 10.86 12.61 -8.08
C ILE A 461 11.56 13.96 -8.22
N THR A 462 12.83 14.08 -7.80
CA THR A 462 13.58 15.34 -7.78
C THR A 462 13.76 15.95 -9.17
N HIS A 463 13.72 15.14 -10.23
CA HIS A 463 13.79 15.58 -11.63
C HIS A 463 12.45 16.07 -12.19
N LEU A 464 11.33 15.88 -11.48
CA LEU A 464 9.98 16.29 -11.90
C LEU A 464 9.71 17.76 -11.55
N GLN A 465 10.52 18.66 -12.11
CA GLN A 465 10.53 20.08 -11.73
C GLN A 465 9.22 20.83 -12.02
N HIS A 466 8.33 20.27 -12.83
CA HIS A 466 7.02 20.83 -13.14
C HIS A 466 5.87 20.19 -12.34
N LEU A 467 6.18 19.31 -11.37
CA LEU A 467 5.17 18.61 -10.59
C LEU A 467 4.45 19.60 -9.67
N GLU A 468 3.14 19.69 -9.82
CA GLU A 468 2.23 20.58 -9.06
C GLU A 468 1.45 19.79 -8.01
N LEU A 469 1.13 18.51 -8.29
CA LEU A 469 0.39 17.65 -7.38
C LEU A 469 0.98 16.24 -7.35
N LEU A 470 1.34 15.80 -6.15
CA LEU A 470 1.55 14.40 -5.80
C LEU A 470 0.47 13.95 -4.81
N ASP A 471 -0.41 13.04 -5.24
CA ASP A 471 -1.44 12.46 -4.37
C ASP A 471 -1.09 11.01 -4.02
N VAL A 472 -0.78 10.77 -2.76
CA VAL A 472 -0.55 9.43 -2.18
C VAL A 472 -1.51 9.13 -1.02
N SER A 473 -2.71 9.73 -1.05
CA SER A 473 -3.77 9.48 -0.08
C SER A 473 -4.23 8.01 -0.07
N LYS A 474 -4.85 7.54 1.01
CA LYS A 474 -5.39 6.18 1.12
C LYS A 474 -4.35 5.08 0.85
N ASN A 475 -3.13 5.28 1.34
CA ASN A 475 -2.06 4.27 1.31
C ASN A 475 -1.78 3.77 2.73
N THR A 476 -0.70 3.01 2.92
CA THR A 476 -0.27 2.50 4.23
C THR A 476 1.01 3.19 4.72
N ILE A 477 1.14 4.49 4.44
CA ILE A 477 2.35 5.26 4.77
C ILE A 477 2.33 5.62 6.26
N ALA A 478 3.34 5.16 7.00
CA ALA A 478 3.48 5.49 8.42
C ALA A 478 4.24 6.81 8.65
N PHE A 479 5.21 7.12 7.80
CA PHE A 479 5.98 8.37 7.82
C PHE A 479 6.74 8.55 6.50
N PHE A 480 7.22 9.76 6.23
CA PHE A 480 8.16 10.02 5.13
C PHE A 480 9.58 10.07 5.70
N ASP A 481 10.51 9.34 5.10
CA ASP A 481 11.92 9.34 5.51
C ASP A 481 12.66 10.60 5.00
N ASN A 482 13.95 10.70 5.31
CA ASN A 482 14.76 11.86 4.89
C ASN A 482 14.86 11.99 3.35
N PHE A 483 14.79 10.88 2.61
CA PHE A 483 14.82 10.89 1.16
C PHE A 483 13.55 11.51 0.59
N ALA A 484 12.38 11.08 1.05
CA ALA A 484 11.10 11.64 0.64
C ALA A 484 10.98 13.13 1.05
N GLN A 485 11.35 13.46 2.29
CA GLN A 485 11.31 14.84 2.80
C GLN A 485 12.17 15.80 1.95
N SER A 486 13.43 15.44 1.69
CA SER A 486 14.33 16.26 0.86
C SER A 486 13.88 16.34 -0.59
N SER A 487 13.25 15.29 -1.12
CA SER A 487 12.67 15.31 -2.46
C SER A 487 11.52 16.33 -2.57
N PHE A 488 10.64 16.38 -1.57
CA PHE A 488 9.55 17.36 -1.52
C PHE A 488 10.06 18.80 -1.39
N GLU A 489 11.09 19.03 -0.57
CA GLU A 489 11.71 20.35 -0.41
C GLU A 489 12.39 20.84 -1.70
N SER A 490 13.08 19.94 -2.40
CA SER A 490 13.69 20.22 -3.71
C SER A 490 12.63 20.68 -4.73
N LEU A 491 11.50 19.97 -4.82
CA LEU A 491 10.40 20.32 -5.72
C LEU A 491 9.65 21.60 -5.31
N SER A 492 9.55 21.87 -4.01
CA SER A 492 8.94 23.10 -3.51
C SER A 492 9.81 24.33 -3.77
N SER A 493 11.15 24.19 -3.75
CA SER A 493 12.09 25.29 -3.96
C SER A 493 12.32 25.62 -5.43
N SER A 494 12.24 24.65 -6.34
CA SER A 494 12.44 24.84 -7.78
C SER A 494 11.31 25.62 -8.47
N ASN A 495 10.10 25.63 -7.91
CA ASN A 495 8.91 26.24 -8.50
C ASN A 495 8.75 27.76 -8.24
N PHE A 496 9.70 28.41 -7.55
CA PHE A 496 9.67 29.86 -7.30
C PHE A 496 10.02 30.74 -8.52
N GLY A 497 10.20 30.15 -9.71
CA GLY A 497 10.79 30.81 -10.89
C GLY A 497 9.88 31.22 -12.05
N GLY A 498 8.59 30.85 -12.10
CA GLY A 498 7.71 31.31 -13.19
C GLY A 498 6.35 30.62 -13.27
N ASN A 499 5.30 31.41 -13.52
CA ASN A 499 3.88 31.04 -13.69
C ASN A 499 3.06 30.57 -12.47
N GLY A 500 3.60 30.67 -11.24
CA GLY A 500 2.78 30.73 -10.02
C GLY A 500 2.12 29.43 -9.55
N THR A 501 2.48 28.26 -10.11
CA THR A 501 2.02 26.97 -9.58
C THR A 501 3.02 26.42 -8.55
N VAL A 502 2.50 26.00 -7.39
CA VAL A 502 3.30 25.53 -6.24
C VAL A 502 3.15 24.02 -6.13
N PHE A 503 4.26 23.29 -6.00
CA PHE A 503 4.25 21.86 -5.70
C PHE A 503 3.48 21.60 -4.41
N SER A 504 2.47 20.74 -4.50
CA SER A 504 1.64 20.32 -3.39
C SER A 504 1.61 18.81 -3.24
N VAL A 505 1.60 18.35 -1.99
CA VAL A 505 1.50 16.93 -1.66
C VAL A 505 0.25 16.66 -0.82
N GLN A 506 -0.44 15.57 -1.11
CA GLN A 506 -1.58 15.09 -0.32
C GLN A 506 -1.38 13.63 0.05
N PHE A 507 -1.59 13.31 1.32
CA PHE A 507 -1.43 11.96 1.87
C PHE A 507 -2.47 11.67 2.94
N THR A 508 -3.67 12.24 2.81
CA THR A 508 -4.81 11.98 3.71
C THR A 508 -5.15 10.49 3.76
N ASP A 509 -5.82 10.05 4.82
CA ASP A 509 -6.21 8.64 4.99
C ASP A 509 -5.02 7.65 4.94
N ASN A 510 -3.86 8.04 5.48
CA ASN A 510 -2.73 7.14 5.74
C ASN A 510 -2.59 6.87 7.25
N ASP A 511 -2.06 5.71 7.62
CA ASP A 511 -1.82 5.30 9.01
C ASP A 511 -0.55 5.94 9.60
N LEU A 512 -0.50 7.27 9.62
CA LEU A 512 0.67 8.02 10.10
C LEU A 512 0.97 7.69 11.56
N LEU A 513 2.24 7.46 11.88
CA LEU A 513 2.71 7.07 13.21
C LEU A 513 3.43 8.25 13.88
N CYS A 514 3.08 8.54 15.13
CA CYS A 514 3.79 9.47 16.01
C CYS A 514 4.51 8.66 17.10
N SER A 515 5.79 8.36 16.87
CA SER A 515 6.65 7.60 17.77
C SER A 515 8.08 8.15 17.73
N CYS A 516 8.96 7.56 18.53
CA CYS A 516 10.38 7.94 18.51
C CYS A 516 11.12 7.58 17.22
N GLU A 517 10.59 6.64 16.45
CA GLU A 517 11.14 6.27 15.15
C GLU A 517 10.74 7.31 14.08
N THR A 518 9.58 7.95 14.23
CA THR A 518 9.02 8.89 13.25
C THR A 518 9.11 10.35 13.67
N VAL A 519 9.74 10.66 14.82
CA VAL A 519 9.82 12.03 15.37
C VAL A 519 10.46 13.04 14.40
N SER A 520 11.38 12.60 13.52
CA SER A 520 11.95 13.44 12.46
C SER A 520 10.89 13.87 11.45
N PHE A 521 10.03 12.94 11.02
CA PHE A 521 8.89 13.22 10.15
C PHE A 521 7.86 14.13 10.83
N VAL A 522 7.50 13.87 12.08
CA VAL A 522 6.55 14.72 12.82
C VAL A 522 7.08 16.16 12.92
N ARG A 523 8.38 16.32 13.21
CA ARG A 523 9.02 17.64 13.23
C ARG A 523 8.95 18.31 11.87
N TRP A 524 9.37 17.59 10.82
CA TRP A 524 9.30 18.07 9.44
C TRP A 524 7.88 18.50 9.07
N PHE A 525 6.87 17.68 9.34
CA PHE A 525 5.46 17.98 9.04
C PHE A 525 4.99 19.27 9.71
N VAL A 526 5.46 19.57 10.93
CA VAL A 526 5.07 20.78 11.65
C VAL A 526 5.84 22.01 11.15
N THR A 527 7.10 21.86 10.72
CA THR A 527 7.97 22.99 10.39
C THR A 527 8.16 23.25 8.89
N THR A 528 7.76 22.32 8.02
CA THR A 528 8.00 22.43 6.57
C THR A 528 7.14 23.52 5.92
N ASP A 529 7.74 24.19 4.93
CA ASP A 529 7.09 25.14 4.03
C ASP A 529 6.49 24.47 2.78
N VAL A 530 6.72 23.16 2.60
CA VAL A 530 6.10 22.38 1.52
C VAL A 530 4.57 22.47 1.66
N MET A 531 3.88 22.76 0.55
CA MET A 531 2.42 22.86 0.55
C MET A 531 1.77 21.49 0.73
N ILE A 532 1.25 21.22 1.93
CA ILE A 532 0.47 20.00 2.24
C ILE A 532 -1.01 20.33 2.11
N LYS A 533 -1.72 19.67 1.19
CA LYS A 533 -3.17 19.91 0.98
C LYS A 533 -3.97 19.48 2.20
N ASN A 534 -4.88 20.37 2.66
CA ASN A 534 -5.71 20.17 3.86
C ASN A 534 -4.88 19.84 5.13
N ARG A 535 -3.77 20.54 5.37
CA ARG A 535 -2.82 20.29 6.48
C ARG A 535 -3.49 20.13 7.85
N ASP A 536 -4.60 20.83 8.09
CA ASP A 536 -5.31 20.83 9.38
C ASP A 536 -6.09 19.53 9.69
N VAL A 537 -6.25 18.62 8.72
CA VAL A 537 -7.01 17.36 8.92
C VAL A 537 -6.14 16.14 9.19
N TYR A 538 -4.81 16.28 9.17
CA TYR A 538 -3.91 15.13 9.34
C TYR A 538 -3.82 14.68 10.79
N THR A 539 -3.98 13.38 10.98
CA THR A 539 -3.86 12.71 12.27
C THR A 539 -2.76 11.67 12.25
N CYS A 540 -2.15 11.39 13.41
CA CYS A 540 -1.24 10.28 13.62
C CYS A 540 -1.64 9.45 14.85
N SER A 541 -1.17 8.20 14.90
CA SER A 541 -1.28 7.32 16.06
C SER A 541 -0.14 7.61 17.05
N LEU A 542 -0.50 8.06 18.26
CA LEU A 542 0.41 8.30 19.38
C LEU A 542 -0.07 7.45 20.57
N ASN A 543 0.68 6.43 20.98
CA ASN A 543 0.27 5.50 22.04
C ASN A 543 -1.13 4.87 21.84
N LYS A 544 -1.50 4.54 20.59
CA LYS A 544 -2.83 4.05 20.19
C LYS A 544 -3.96 5.08 20.25
N GLU A 545 -3.67 6.33 20.60
CA GLU A 545 -4.60 7.45 20.45
C GLU A 545 -4.41 8.09 19.08
N VAL A 546 -5.51 8.44 18.40
CA VAL A 546 -5.46 9.24 17.17
C VAL A 546 -5.45 10.71 17.56
N VAL A 547 -4.39 11.43 17.20
CA VAL A 547 -4.19 12.84 17.52
C VAL A 547 -3.89 13.64 16.25
N LEU A 548 -4.29 14.92 16.21
CA LEU A 548 -3.87 15.81 15.12
C LEU A 548 -2.35 16.02 15.13
N ILE A 549 -1.75 16.12 13.95
CA ILE A 549 -0.30 16.40 13.84
C ILE A 549 -0.08 17.90 13.99
N ASP A 550 0.09 18.35 15.23
CA ASP A 550 0.36 19.74 15.59
C ASP A 550 1.62 19.87 16.47
N THR A 551 1.90 21.09 16.91
CA THR A 551 3.02 21.38 17.83
C THR A 551 2.90 20.64 19.16
N LYS A 552 1.68 20.33 19.63
CA LYS A 552 1.45 19.57 20.88
C LYS A 552 1.78 18.10 20.68
N ALA A 553 1.39 17.51 19.56
CA ALA A 553 1.74 16.13 19.20
C ALA A 553 3.26 15.96 19.07
N LEU A 554 3.95 16.94 18.46
CA LEU A 554 5.42 16.96 18.41
C LEU A 554 6.04 16.97 19.81
N GLN A 555 5.62 17.90 20.68
CA GLN A 555 6.13 17.99 22.06
C GLN A 555 5.90 16.70 22.88
N ARG A 556 4.70 16.11 22.77
CA ARG A 556 4.39 14.82 23.43
C ARG A 556 5.30 13.70 22.92
N THR A 557 5.52 13.64 21.61
CA THR A 557 6.38 12.64 20.97
C THR A 557 7.84 12.80 21.43
N GLU A 558 8.38 14.03 21.40
CA GLU A 558 9.74 14.33 21.86
C GLU A 558 9.94 13.96 23.34
N TYR A 559 8.97 14.30 24.20
CA TYR A 559 9.00 13.95 25.61
C TYR A 559 9.07 12.43 25.84
N GLN A 560 8.27 11.64 25.10
CA GLN A 560 8.31 10.18 25.18
C GLN A 560 9.68 9.61 24.82
N CYS A 561 10.37 10.21 23.86
CA CYS A 561 11.69 9.77 23.44
C CYS A 561 12.76 10.08 24.47
N GLU A 562 12.68 11.23 25.14
CA GLU A 562 13.55 11.54 26.27
C GLU A 562 13.30 10.59 27.44
N GLN A 563 12.04 10.26 27.76
CA GLN A 563 11.72 9.25 28.79
C GLN A 563 12.30 7.87 28.44
N THR A 564 12.17 7.45 27.19
CA THR A 564 12.71 6.17 26.73
C THR A 564 14.24 6.12 26.86
N LYS A 565 14.95 7.20 26.52
CA LYS A 565 16.40 7.33 26.73
C LYS A 565 16.77 7.27 28.22
N ILE A 566 16.03 7.96 29.09
CA ILE A 566 16.28 7.95 30.54
C ILE A 566 16.11 6.54 31.11
N ILE A 567 15.07 5.81 30.72
CA ILE A 567 14.85 4.43 31.17
C ILE A 567 15.97 3.50 30.69
N ILE A 568 16.34 3.56 29.41
CA ILE A 568 17.43 2.73 28.85
C ILE A 568 18.75 3.01 29.57
N THR A 569 19.09 4.29 29.78
CA THR A 569 20.32 4.66 30.49
C THR A 569 20.32 4.20 31.95
N ALA A 570 19.17 4.30 32.65
CA ALA A 570 19.03 3.79 34.02
C ALA A 570 19.18 2.25 34.11
N VAL A 571 18.64 1.51 33.14
CA VAL A 571 18.79 0.04 33.07
C VAL A 571 20.23 -0.34 32.78
N CYS A 572 20.86 0.27 31.78
CA CYS A 572 22.25 0.01 31.43
C CYS A 572 23.20 0.31 32.59
N THR A 573 23.02 1.44 33.28
CA THR A 573 23.83 1.79 34.46
C THR A 573 23.63 0.81 35.61
N SER A 574 22.39 0.38 35.86
CA SER A 574 22.09 -0.64 36.88
C SER A 574 22.77 -1.99 36.59
N LEU A 575 22.78 -2.43 35.33
CA LEU A 575 23.46 -3.67 34.91
C LEU A 575 24.98 -3.57 35.07
N VAL A 576 25.58 -2.42 34.73
CA VAL A 576 27.01 -2.16 34.94
C VAL A 576 27.35 -2.20 36.43
N CYS A 577 26.55 -1.56 37.29
CA CYS A 577 26.73 -1.60 38.73
C CYS A 577 26.64 -3.03 39.29
N LEU A 578 25.69 -3.84 38.84
CA LEU A 578 25.58 -5.25 39.20
C LEU A 578 26.79 -6.07 38.74
N GLY A 579 27.32 -5.79 37.55
CA GLY A 579 28.55 -6.41 37.04
C GLY A 579 29.76 -6.08 37.93
N ILE A 580 29.94 -4.82 38.31
CA ILE A 580 31.00 -4.39 39.23
C ILE A 580 30.83 -5.03 40.61
N LEU A 581 29.61 -5.10 41.13
CA LEU A 581 29.32 -5.77 42.40
C LEU A 581 29.66 -7.27 42.33
N ALA A 582 29.31 -7.95 41.24
CA ALA A 582 29.67 -9.35 41.05
C ALA A 582 31.20 -9.57 40.98
N LEU A 583 31.91 -8.69 40.26
CA LEU A 583 33.37 -8.72 40.15
C LEU A 583 34.05 -8.47 41.50
N THR A 584 33.58 -7.48 42.26
CA THR A 584 34.12 -7.18 43.61
C THR A 584 33.85 -8.31 44.58
N ILE A 585 32.64 -8.89 44.60
CA ILE A 585 32.32 -10.10 45.38
C ILE A 585 33.22 -11.27 44.95
N GLY A 586 33.43 -11.45 43.64
CA GLY A 586 34.32 -12.47 43.08
C GLY A 586 35.78 -12.29 43.52
N PHE A 587 36.28 -11.05 43.46
CA PHE A 587 37.62 -10.68 43.90
C PHE A 587 37.80 -10.88 45.40
N VAL A 588 36.85 -10.43 46.23
CA VAL A 588 36.87 -10.65 47.69
C VAL A 588 36.87 -12.14 48.00
N ARG A 589 36.01 -12.93 47.34
CA ARG A 589 35.99 -14.40 47.48
C ARG A 589 37.32 -15.02 47.07
N HIS A 590 37.93 -14.57 45.98
CA HIS A 590 39.23 -15.03 45.52
C HIS A 590 40.33 -14.75 46.57
N VAL A 591 40.41 -13.51 47.06
CA VAL A 591 41.37 -13.10 48.10
C VAL A 591 41.15 -13.87 49.39
N CYS A 592 39.90 -14.01 49.86
CA CYS A 592 39.57 -14.81 51.05
C CYS A 592 39.95 -16.28 50.89
N ARG A 593 39.67 -16.91 49.74
CA ARG A 593 40.07 -18.30 49.46
C ARG A 593 41.59 -18.45 49.49
N ARG A 594 42.33 -17.52 48.87
CA ARG A 594 43.80 -17.51 48.86
C ARG A 594 44.37 -17.37 50.27
N ARG A 595 43.87 -16.43 51.07
CA ARG A 595 44.27 -16.26 52.48
C ARG A 595 44.00 -17.51 53.33
N ARG A 596 42.79 -18.10 53.24
CA ARG A 596 42.44 -19.34 53.98
C ARG A 596 43.36 -20.51 53.63
N LYS A 597 43.77 -20.65 52.35
CA LYS A 597 44.72 -21.69 51.92
C LYS A 597 46.09 -21.51 52.58
N ILE A 598 46.62 -20.27 52.57
CA ILE A 598 47.92 -19.95 53.16
C ILE A 598 47.92 -20.20 54.68
N GLU A 599 46.89 -19.76 55.40
CA GLU A 599 46.78 -20.00 56.84
C GLU A 599 46.68 -21.49 57.18
N ARG A 600 45.95 -22.29 56.40
CA ARG A 600 45.84 -23.74 56.60
C ARG A 600 47.20 -24.43 56.52
N ILE A 601 48.01 -24.10 55.52
CA ILE A 601 49.36 -24.66 55.35
C ILE A 601 50.27 -24.24 56.50
N ARG A 602 50.25 -22.96 56.90
CA ARG A 602 51.01 -22.47 58.08
C ARG A 602 50.65 -23.22 59.36
N ARG A 603 49.36 -23.48 59.61
CA ARG A 603 48.92 -24.26 60.78
C ARG A 603 49.47 -25.69 60.75
N LEU A 604 49.49 -26.33 59.59
CA LEU A 604 50.02 -27.69 59.43
C LEU A 604 51.53 -27.75 59.67
N ILE A 605 52.30 -26.81 59.09
CA ILE A 605 53.74 -26.69 59.31
C ILE A 605 54.03 -26.46 60.80
N ASN A 606 53.32 -25.54 61.44
CA ASN A 606 53.53 -25.25 62.87
C ASN A 606 53.17 -26.45 63.75
N LYS A 607 52.09 -27.18 63.42
CA LYS A 607 51.72 -28.42 64.11
C LYS A 607 52.81 -29.48 63.97
N TYR A 608 53.36 -29.67 62.77
CA TYR A 608 54.45 -30.62 62.53
C TYR A 608 55.73 -30.23 63.30
N ARG A 609 56.05 -28.94 63.37
CA ARG A 609 57.21 -28.41 64.11
C ARG A 609 57.09 -28.57 65.63
N ILE A 610 55.90 -28.39 66.20
CA ILE A 610 55.66 -28.49 67.65
C ILE A 610 55.56 -29.95 68.11
N ALA A 611 55.08 -30.86 67.26
CA ALA A 611 54.71 -32.21 67.66
C ALA A 611 55.88 -33.17 67.98
N ASN A 612 57.15 -32.76 67.83
CA ASN A 612 58.33 -33.65 67.90
C ASN A 612 58.06 -34.98 67.18
N PRO A 613 58.02 -34.96 65.83
CA PRO A 613 57.49 -36.07 65.06
C PRO A 613 58.19 -37.39 65.45
N PRO A 614 57.43 -38.48 65.65
CA PRO A 614 57.97 -39.75 66.15
C PRO A 614 58.89 -40.48 65.15
N ASN A 615 58.87 -40.02 63.90
CA ASN A 615 59.56 -40.63 62.77
C ASN A 615 60.76 -39.77 62.40
N LYS A 616 61.92 -40.41 62.17
CA LYS A 616 63.18 -39.74 61.80
C LYS A 616 63.07 -38.98 60.47
N TYR A 617 62.30 -39.50 59.52
CA TYR A 617 62.15 -38.94 58.18
C TYR A 617 60.70 -38.48 57.92
N LEU A 618 60.55 -37.39 57.18
CA LEU A 618 59.23 -36.93 56.70
C LEU A 618 58.75 -37.85 55.56
N LEU A 619 59.66 -38.23 54.67
CA LEU A 619 59.37 -38.96 53.44
C LEU A 619 60.40 -40.07 53.20
N PHE A 620 59.95 -41.25 52.78
CA PHE A 620 60.82 -42.23 52.11
C PHE A 620 60.58 -42.17 50.60
N LEU A 621 61.65 -42.03 49.83
CA LEU A 621 61.60 -42.00 48.37
C LEU A 621 62.01 -43.37 47.82
N SER A 622 61.06 -44.08 47.19
CA SER A 622 61.26 -45.38 46.57
C SER A 622 61.18 -45.26 45.04
N PHE A 623 62.19 -45.80 44.36
CA PHE A 623 62.33 -45.78 42.90
C PHE A 623 63.18 -46.97 42.44
N CYS A 624 63.13 -47.30 41.15
CA CYS A 624 63.96 -48.37 40.59
C CYS A 624 65.39 -47.86 40.39
N SER A 625 66.41 -48.70 40.63
CA SER A 625 67.82 -48.33 40.36
C SER A 625 68.09 -47.94 38.90
N LYS A 626 67.28 -48.43 37.94
CA LYS A 626 67.34 -47.99 36.53
C LYS A 626 66.88 -46.54 36.31
N ASP A 627 66.21 -45.94 37.29
CA ASP A 627 65.74 -44.57 37.27
C ASP A 627 66.68 -43.60 38.02
N ASP A 628 67.84 -44.08 38.52
CA ASP A 628 68.71 -43.30 39.41
C ASP A 628 69.18 -41.97 38.81
N ASP A 629 69.66 -41.96 37.56
CA ASP A 629 70.10 -40.73 36.89
C ASP A 629 68.99 -39.68 36.85
N PHE A 630 67.75 -40.11 36.55
CA PHE A 630 66.59 -39.23 36.50
C PHE A 630 66.22 -38.70 37.89
N VAL A 631 66.21 -39.58 38.90
CA VAL A 631 65.81 -39.22 40.25
C VAL A 631 66.85 -38.29 40.91
N SER A 632 68.13 -38.57 40.72
CA SER A 632 69.24 -37.74 41.20
C SER A 632 69.26 -36.37 40.54
N GLN A 633 69.05 -36.29 39.22
CA GLN A 633 69.10 -35.02 38.49
C GLN A 633 67.85 -34.15 38.73
N TYR A 634 66.64 -34.73 38.78
CA TYR A 634 65.39 -33.96 38.69
C TYR A 634 64.50 -34.01 39.94
N VAL A 635 64.65 -35.03 40.81
CA VAL A 635 63.72 -35.27 41.92
C VAL A 635 64.35 -34.89 43.25
N ILE A 636 65.50 -35.47 43.60
CA ILE A 636 66.07 -35.39 44.95
C ILE A 636 66.40 -33.95 45.35
N GLY A 637 67.11 -33.22 44.50
CA GLY A 637 67.56 -31.85 44.81
C GLY A 637 66.40 -30.88 45.05
N GLU A 638 65.46 -30.84 44.12
CA GLU A 638 64.30 -29.94 44.19
C GLU A 638 63.36 -30.32 45.33
N LEU A 639 63.12 -31.62 45.55
CA LEU A 639 62.29 -32.11 46.66
C LEU A 639 62.89 -31.74 48.02
N ARG A 640 64.20 -31.96 48.21
CA ARG A 640 64.89 -31.59 49.45
C ARG A 640 64.85 -30.07 49.66
N HIS A 641 65.18 -29.28 48.63
CA HIS A 641 65.16 -27.82 48.70
C HIS A 641 63.79 -27.28 49.12
N ARG A 642 62.72 -27.70 48.43
CA ARG A 642 61.34 -27.21 48.67
C ARG A 642 60.75 -27.65 50.00
N LEU A 643 61.14 -28.83 50.49
CA LEU A 643 60.77 -29.28 51.83
C LEU A 643 61.58 -28.54 52.91
N GLN A 644 62.86 -28.26 52.68
CA GLN A 644 63.70 -27.48 53.60
C GLN A 644 63.22 -26.03 53.73
N GLU A 645 62.81 -25.38 52.64
CA GLU A 645 62.20 -24.05 52.69
C GLU A 645 60.94 -24.00 53.57
N ARG A 646 60.16 -25.08 53.57
CA ARG A 646 58.92 -25.21 54.37
C ARG A 646 59.19 -25.60 55.82
N LEU A 647 60.26 -26.36 56.06
CA LEU A 647 60.70 -26.86 57.37
C LEU A 647 62.19 -26.53 57.59
N PRO A 648 62.55 -25.26 57.84
CA PRO A 648 63.95 -24.82 57.87
C PRO A 648 64.79 -25.46 58.97
N ASN A 649 64.17 -26.00 60.02
CA ASN A 649 64.82 -26.68 61.13
C ASN A 649 64.77 -28.22 61.03
N GLY A 650 64.27 -28.77 59.93
CA GLY A 650 64.24 -30.21 59.71
C GLY A 650 65.60 -30.71 59.25
N GLU A 651 66.17 -31.66 59.98
CA GLU A 651 67.36 -32.40 59.53
C GLU A 651 66.91 -33.72 58.91
N HIS A 652 67.55 -34.15 57.82
CA HIS A 652 67.29 -35.43 57.15
C HIS A 652 65.79 -35.70 56.84
N LEU A 653 65.12 -34.78 56.13
CA LEU A 653 63.68 -34.89 55.85
C LEU A 653 63.29 -36.04 54.91
N VAL A 654 64.20 -36.48 54.04
CA VAL A 654 63.93 -37.50 53.01
C VAL A 654 64.92 -38.65 53.17
N CYS A 655 64.44 -39.86 53.51
CA CYS A 655 65.26 -41.08 53.44
C CYS A 655 65.31 -41.60 52.00
N ILE A 656 66.52 -41.90 51.55
CA ILE A 656 66.83 -42.50 50.25
C ILE A 656 67.70 -43.72 50.51
N GLY A 657 67.29 -44.89 50.02
CA GLY A 657 67.89 -46.16 50.39
C GLY A 657 69.42 -46.18 50.32
N ASP A 658 70.01 -45.86 49.18
CA ASP A 658 71.46 -45.98 48.98
C ASP A 658 72.29 -44.91 49.73
N GLN A 659 71.68 -43.81 50.21
CA GLN A 659 72.37 -42.74 50.94
C GLN A 659 72.26 -42.87 52.47
N ASP A 660 71.18 -43.49 52.96
CA ASP A 660 70.84 -43.52 54.38
C ASP A 660 71.04 -44.91 55.04
N PHE A 661 71.36 -45.95 54.27
CA PHE A 661 71.58 -47.32 54.81
C PHE A 661 72.92 -47.47 55.55
N GLU A 662 72.88 -48.21 56.65
CA GLU A 662 74.08 -48.56 57.41
C GLU A 662 74.88 -49.69 56.72
N LEU A 663 76.16 -49.45 56.47
CA LEU A 663 77.06 -50.44 55.85
C LEU A 663 77.19 -51.70 56.73
N GLY A 664 77.03 -52.88 56.12
CA GLY A 664 77.16 -54.18 56.79
C GLY A 664 75.85 -54.82 57.25
N ARG A 665 74.68 -54.20 57.02
CA ARG A 665 73.34 -54.76 57.24
C ARG A 665 72.72 -55.30 55.95
N PHE A 666 71.68 -56.14 56.07
CA PHE A 666 70.92 -56.59 54.91
C PHE A 666 70.04 -55.46 54.38
N ILE A 667 70.07 -55.23 53.06
CA ILE A 667 69.35 -54.14 52.40
C ILE A 667 67.84 -54.14 52.71
N ILE A 668 67.23 -55.33 52.84
CA ILE A 668 65.80 -55.48 53.16
C ILE A 668 65.48 -54.98 54.58
N GLU A 669 66.37 -55.21 55.55
CA GLU A 669 66.19 -54.73 56.93
C GLU A 669 66.26 -53.20 57.00
N GLU A 670 67.20 -52.59 56.26
CA GLU A 670 67.34 -51.14 56.22
C GLU A 670 66.20 -50.45 55.44
N ILE A 671 65.66 -51.08 54.39
CA ILE A 671 64.43 -50.64 53.71
C ILE A 671 63.26 -50.58 54.71
N ILE A 672 63.01 -51.67 55.45
CA ILE A 672 61.90 -51.73 56.43
C ILE A 672 62.09 -50.63 57.48
N LYS A 673 63.29 -50.50 58.03
CA LYS A 673 63.64 -49.46 59.02
C LYS A 673 63.36 -48.05 58.49
N CYS A 674 63.74 -47.74 57.25
CA CYS A 674 63.47 -46.42 56.67
C CYS A 674 61.98 -46.19 56.36
N ILE A 675 61.24 -47.21 55.92
CA ILE A 675 59.79 -47.14 55.72
C ILE A 675 59.10 -46.87 57.06
N GLU A 676 59.42 -47.64 58.10
CA GLU A 676 58.88 -47.48 59.45
C GLU A 676 59.17 -46.07 60.00
N ALA A 677 60.43 -45.62 59.86
CA ALA A 677 60.91 -44.33 60.30
C ALA A 677 60.47 -43.14 59.42
N SER A 678 59.65 -43.37 58.38
CA SER A 678 59.13 -42.32 57.49
C SER A 678 57.64 -42.07 57.68
N SER A 679 57.23 -40.80 57.60
CA SER A 679 55.83 -40.39 57.78
C SER A 679 54.96 -40.55 56.54
N VAL A 680 55.56 -40.44 55.35
CA VAL A 680 54.91 -40.54 54.04
C VAL A 680 55.82 -41.36 53.12
N MET A 681 55.21 -42.12 52.21
CA MET A 681 55.88 -42.85 51.15
C MET A 681 55.71 -42.12 49.83
N MET A 682 56.77 -42.02 49.03
CA MET A 682 56.69 -41.51 47.66
C MET A 682 57.33 -42.50 46.70
N PHE A 683 56.55 -42.96 45.75
CA PHE A 683 56.99 -43.91 44.72
C PHE A 683 57.19 -43.19 43.39
N ILE A 684 58.38 -43.32 42.80
CA ILE A 684 58.63 -42.93 41.40
C ILE A 684 58.22 -44.11 40.52
N ILE A 685 57.09 -43.98 39.84
CA ILE A 685 56.50 -45.02 39.01
C ILE A 685 57.02 -44.89 37.58
N SER A 686 57.68 -45.94 37.11
CA SER A 686 58.12 -46.19 35.74
C SER A 686 57.77 -47.64 35.36
N ASN A 687 57.93 -48.01 34.08
CA ASN A 687 57.84 -49.41 33.67
C ASN A 687 58.90 -50.25 34.39
N ALA A 688 60.12 -49.72 34.57
CA ALA A 688 61.19 -50.38 35.31
C ALA A 688 60.84 -50.63 36.79
N PHE A 689 60.17 -49.66 37.44
CA PHE A 689 59.65 -49.82 38.80
C PHE A 689 58.64 -50.97 38.89
N CYS A 690 57.74 -51.08 37.90
CA CYS A 690 56.68 -52.09 37.89
C CYS A 690 57.19 -53.52 37.65
N GLU A 691 58.39 -53.67 37.09
CA GLU A 691 59.05 -54.95 36.84
C GLU A 691 60.04 -55.35 37.96
N SER A 692 60.29 -54.47 38.93
CA SER A 692 61.27 -54.69 39.99
C SER A 692 60.65 -55.38 41.20
N ASN A 693 61.13 -56.58 41.52
CA ASN A 693 60.72 -57.34 42.71
C ASN A 693 60.99 -56.56 44.02
N TYR A 694 62.05 -55.74 44.07
CA TYR A 694 62.36 -54.92 45.25
C TYR A 694 61.36 -53.78 45.42
N CYS A 695 61.01 -53.09 44.33
CA CYS A 695 60.00 -52.02 44.36
C CYS A 695 58.61 -52.58 44.70
N GLU A 696 58.26 -53.76 44.17
CA GLU A 696 57.03 -54.45 44.55
C GLU A 696 56.99 -54.75 46.05
N TYR A 697 58.09 -55.24 46.62
CA TYR A 697 58.21 -55.49 48.05
C TYR A 697 58.01 -54.21 48.89
N GLU A 698 58.66 -53.10 48.54
CA GLU A 698 58.50 -51.80 49.20
C GLU A 698 57.04 -51.32 49.18
N THR A 699 56.33 -51.53 48.07
CA THR A 699 54.91 -51.18 47.97
C THR A 699 54.02 -52.04 48.87
N ILE A 700 54.34 -53.32 49.03
CA ILE A 700 53.61 -54.23 49.92
C ILE A 700 53.81 -53.80 51.38
N VAL A 701 55.06 -53.56 51.79
CA VAL A 701 55.39 -53.13 53.16
C VAL A 701 54.72 -51.79 53.50
N ALA A 702 54.85 -50.80 52.62
CA ALA A 702 54.22 -49.50 52.80
C ALA A 702 52.70 -49.57 52.97
N GLN A 703 52.03 -50.44 52.21
CA GLN A 703 50.59 -50.61 52.27
C GLN A 703 50.15 -51.42 53.48
N PHE A 704 50.93 -52.42 53.89
CA PHE A 704 50.72 -53.16 55.13
C PHE A 704 50.73 -52.22 56.34
N ASP A 705 51.72 -51.33 56.41
CA ASP A 705 51.84 -50.28 57.44
C ASP A 705 50.86 -49.11 57.27
N ARG A 706 50.01 -49.15 56.23
CA ARG A 706 49.04 -48.10 55.88
C ARG A 706 49.70 -46.73 55.74
N LYS A 707 50.94 -46.68 55.23
CA LYS A 707 51.68 -45.44 55.05
C LYS A 707 50.97 -44.54 54.03
N PRO A 708 50.72 -43.26 54.34
CA PRO A 708 50.25 -42.29 53.36
C PRO A 708 51.20 -42.27 52.17
N THR A 709 50.66 -42.39 50.95
CA THR A 709 51.47 -42.63 49.75
C THR A 709 51.21 -41.59 48.65
N VAL A 710 52.30 -41.12 48.02
CA VAL A 710 52.31 -40.27 46.83
C VAL A 710 52.87 -41.09 45.65
N LEU A 711 52.17 -41.08 44.52
CA LEU A 711 52.63 -41.73 43.29
C LEU A 711 53.10 -40.67 42.30
N MET A 712 54.37 -40.71 41.89
CA MET A 712 54.94 -39.81 40.90
C MET A 712 55.33 -40.59 39.64
N PHE A 713 54.58 -40.39 38.56
CA PHE A 713 54.81 -41.07 37.29
C PHE A 713 55.93 -40.38 36.51
N ARG A 714 57.05 -41.07 36.30
CA ARG A 714 58.12 -40.64 35.39
C ARG A 714 57.66 -40.69 33.93
N GLU A 715 56.88 -41.70 33.60
CA GLU A 715 56.39 -42.00 32.26
C GLU A 715 54.97 -42.58 32.33
N ASP A 716 54.32 -42.72 31.17
CA ASP A 716 53.02 -43.36 31.10
C ASP A 716 53.16 -44.89 31.29
N VAL A 717 52.62 -45.35 32.41
CA VAL A 717 52.58 -46.77 32.77
C VAL A 717 51.14 -47.24 32.74
N GLU A 718 50.86 -48.31 32.01
CA GLU A 718 49.54 -48.92 31.97
C GLU A 718 49.12 -49.36 33.39
N PRO A 719 47.91 -49.00 33.87
CA PRO A 719 47.50 -49.29 35.24
C PRO A 719 47.59 -50.76 35.64
N LYS A 720 47.45 -51.68 34.66
CA LYS A 720 47.53 -53.13 34.88
C LYS A 720 48.93 -53.63 35.23
N LYS A 721 49.98 -52.87 34.86
CA LYS A 721 51.38 -53.18 35.17
C LYS A 721 51.76 -52.78 36.60
N LEU A 722 50.99 -51.91 37.25
CA LEU A 722 51.26 -51.49 38.62
C LEU A 722 51.21 -52.69 39.58
N PRO A 723 52.04 -52.69 40.65
CA PRO A 723 51.89 -53.64 41.74
C PRO A 723 50.44 -53.72 42.21
N LYS A 724 49.92 -54.95 42.38
CA LYS A 724 48.47 -55.19 42.60
C LYS A 724 47.90 -54.34 43.74
N VAL A 725 48.70 -54.11 44.79
CA VAL A 725 48.32 -53.32 45.96
C VAL A 725 48.12 -51.84 45.60
N LEU A 726 48.98 -51.27 44.75
CA LEU A 726 48.83 -49.91 44.24
C LEU A 726 47.70 -49.80 43.21
N HIS A 727 47.50 -50.82 42.36
CA HIS A 727 46.39 -50.85 41.40
C HIS A 727 45.03 -50.80 42.10
N LYS A 728 44.84 -51.59 43.17
CA LYS A 728 43.58 -51.68 43.93
C LYS A 728 43.17 -50.34 44.55
N HIS A 729 44.15 -49.55 44.97
CA HIS A 729 43.93 -48.25 45.60
C HIS A 729 44.34 -47.07 44.71
N PHE A 730 44.49 -47.30 43.40
CA PHE A 730 45.02 -46.32 42.45
C PHE A 730 44.28 -44.98 42.54
N ASN A 731 42.95 -45.01 42.67
CA ASN A 731 42.06 -43.83 42.79
C ASN A 731 42.09 -43.11 44.14
N GLN A 732 42.84 -43.61 45.12
CA GLN A 732 42.92 -43.04 46.47
C GLN A 732 44.24 -42.30 46.70
N PHE A 733 45.24 -42.44 45.83
CA PHE A 733 46.55 -41.80 45.99
C PHE A 733 46.63 -40.40 45.36
N VAL A 734 47.45 -39.55 45.96
CA VAL A 734 47.87 -38.28 45.35
C VAL A 734 48.85 -38.61 44.22
N ARG A 735 48.61 -38.06 43.03
CA ARG A 735 49.41 -38.35 41.84
C ARG A 735 50.10 -37.10 41.30
N ALA A 736 51.36 -37.26 40.94
CA ALA A 736 52.11 -36.32 40.11
C ALA A 736 52.64 -37.04 38.89
N ARG A 737 52.86 -36.34 37.79
CA ARG A 737 53.40 -36.91 36.56
C ARG A 737 54.36 -35.93 35.91
N TRP A 738 55.44 -36.46 35.38
CA TRP A 738 56.33 -35.74 34.49
C TRP A 738 55.76 -35.71 33.08
N MET A 739 55.67 -34.51 32.51
CA MET A 739 55.34 -34.29 31.11
C MET A 739 56.64 -34.03 30.36
N HIS A 740 56.80 -34.69 29.21
CA HIS A 740 57.96 -34.52 28.34
C HIS A 740 57.51 -33.82 27.06
N ASP A 741 57.85 -32.53 26.93
CA ASP A 741 57.53 -31.72 25.76
C ASP A 741 58.83 -31.04 25.30
N GLU A 742 59.21 -31.22 24.02
CA GLU A 742 60.37 -30.57 23.38
C GLU A 742 61.66 -30.52 24.22
N ASN A 743 62.06 -31.63 24.85
CA ASN A 743 63.24 -31.80 25.73
C ASN A 743 63.20 -31.07 27.09
N VAL A 744 62.04 -30.63 27.57
CA VAL A 744 61.87 -30.05 28.91
C VAL A 744 60.97 -30.95 29.77
N TYR A 745 61.53 -31.48 30.86
CA TYR A 745 60.76 -32.19 31.88
C TYR A 745 59.97 -31.20 32.73
N THR A 746 58.64 -31.23 32.65
CA THR A 746 57.77 -30.41 33.49
C THR A 746 56.90 -31.28 34.40
N LEU A 747 56.97 -31.06 35.71
CA LEU A 747 56.19 -31.80 36.69
C LEU A 747 54.77 -31.21 36.79
N LYS A 748 53.74 -32.06 36.65
CA LYS A 748 52.32 -31.70 36.88
C LYS A 748 51.70 -32.58 37.97
N PRO A 749 51.17 -32.01 39.07
CA PRO A 749 51.25 -30.60 39.43
C PRO A 749 52.69 -30.20 39.83
N ASP A 750 52.95 -28.89 39.95
CA ASP A 750 54.26 -28.37 40.35
C ASP A 750 54.75 -28.91 41.71
N TRP A 751 56.05 -28.71 41.95
CA TRP A 751 56.72 -29.13 43.18
C TRP A 751 56.09 -28.55 44.44
N ASP A 752 55.55 -27.33 44.39
CA ASP A 752 54.91 -26.71 45.54
C ASP A 752 53.66 -27.48 45.96
N LYS A 753 52.82 -27.89 45.02
CA LYS A 753 51.62 -28.70 45.32
C LYS A 753 51.98 -30.11 45.76
N VAL A 754 53.05 -30.70 45.24
CA VAL A 754 53.56 -32.01 45.69
C VAL A 754 54.04 -31.92 47.14
N CYS A 755 54.87 -30.93 47.47
CA CYS A 755 55.39 -30.73 48.83
C CYS A 755 54.26 -30.39 49.83
N ASP A 756 53.32 -29.54 49.45
CA ASP A 756 52.15 -29.23 50.28
C ASP A 756 51.32 -30.50 50.57
N SER A 757 51.16 -31.38 49.57
CA SER A 757 50.45 -32.65 49.74
C SER A 757 51.19 -33.62 50.66
N ILE A 758 52.52 -33.69 50.57
CA ILE A 758 53.36 -34.49 51.48
C ILE A 758 53.15 -34.01 52.93
N LEU A 759 53.17 -32.70 53.18
CA LEU A 759 52.91 -32.14 54.51
C LEU A 759 51.48 -32.40 55.01
N GLU A 760 50.47 -32.33 54.13
CA GLU A 760 49.10 -32.70 54.50
C GLU A 760 48.97 -34.18 54.87
N LEU A 761 49.63 -35.07 54.13
CA LEU A 761 49.64 -36.52 54.38
C LEU A 761 50.38 -36.85 55.67
N ALA A 762 51.54 -36.23 55.91
CA ALA A 762 52.30 -36.35 57.16
C ALA A 762 51.48 -35.85 58.37
N GLY A 763 50.78 -34.72 58.22
CA GLY A 763 49.91 -34.16 59.24
C GLY A 763 48.70 -35.05 59.60
N LYS A 764 48.21 -35.86 58.65
CA LYS A 764 47.18 -36.90 58.91
C LYS A 764 47.77 -38.10 59.64
N SER A 765 48.99 -38.52 59.29
CA SER A 765 49.71 -39.59 59.99
C SER A 765 49.85 -39.31 61.50
N LEU A 766 50.11 -38.04 61.87
CA LEU A 766 50.13 -37.60 63.28
C LEU A 766 48.79 -37.76 64.03
N LYS A 767 47.63 -37.72 63.33
CA LYS A 767 46.31 -37.92 63.96
C LYS A 767 45.94 -39.40 64.10
N GLY A 768 46.47 -40.27 63.24
CA GLY A 768 46.11 -41.70 63.20
C GLY A 768 46.71 -42.54 64.33
N LYS A 769 47.81 -42.10 64.94
CA LYS A 769 48.40 -42.78 66.11
C LYS A 769 47.84 -42.32 67.46
N SER A 770 47.19 -41.16 67.54
CA SER A 770 46.58 -40.67 68.79
C SER A 770 45.18 -41.23 69.08
N SER A 771 44.62 -42.05 68.20
CA SER A 771 43.26 -42.62 68.32
C SER A 771 43.23 -44.14 68.58
N HIS A 772 44.37 -44.74 68.94
CA HIS A 772 44.46 -46.16 69.34
C HIS A 772 45.10 -46.38 70.72
N GLU A 773 45.15 -45.33 71.55
CA GLU A 773 45.68 -45.41 72.93
C GLU A 773 44.80 -44.65 73.94
N VAL A 774 43.47 -44.61 73.71
CA VAL A 774 42.48 -44.10 74.68
C VAL A 774 41.27 -45.04 74.86
N GLU A 775 41.28 -46.24 74.27
CA GLU A 775 40.38 -47.31 74.69
C GLU A 775 41.24 -48.52 75.09
N LEU A 776 41.22 -48.83 76.39
CA LEU A 776 41.95 -49.88 77.14
C LEU A 776 43.32 -49.50 77.76
N LYS A 777 43.35 -48.48 78.63
CA LYS A 777 43.75 -48.60 80.04
C LYS A 777 43.52 -47.29 80.80
#